data_AF-A0A6G8RVA7-F1
#
_entry.id   AF-A0A6G8RVA7-F1
#
_cell.length_a   1.000
_cell.length_b   1.000
_cell.length_c   1.000
_cell.angle_alpha   90.00
_cell.angle_beta   90.00
_cell.angle_gamma   90.00
#
_symmetry.space_group_name_H-M   'P 1'
#
loop_
_entity.id
_entity.type
_entity.pdbx_description
1 polymer ?
#
loop_
_entity_poly.entity_id
_entity_poly.type
_entity_poly.pdbx_seq_one_letter_code
_entity_poly.pdbx_strand_id
1 'polypeptide(L)'
;MNRGSEWGRWDLHVHTKGTAKNDKFGDISFEEYCIQLFKKALERNIKAIGITDYFSVENYKKVKAFQDSISSRTEFDDIQKNIISKIFLLPNIELRISPSTDKGSAINMHLLLNPDCINDFEQRYSDSLVFTVSDSEQYKLTKYDLIRLGQKESPTTTDENALYKIGILSFVLNPSDIIKAFKQYPNFRKNSLVAVANSNKDGASAFQGHEAFLKQQTGATLKVLRESLYKISDVIFSSTLTDKPFFLGENTKDQQSFLDSYGSYKPCIHGSDAHKLETLFEPIDHKYCWIKAEPTFEGLKQIIHEPESRVNIGQHCPEVKNPYEVIDYVELNNNNVSNSKICFNSNLTSIIGGRSSGKSTLLQCLANKLKPTALNILEQSQHIDELCSHFRIIWQDGKEDYSRPIEYFYQGHMYSKSKDQGIEDIVKDLIQQKDNKLFSRFKDQNDFLRHEISGKVSTYFSILSSLSDYQSQLIQKGNKDDIQNQVNELSIQIQNNDIGNITQEEMADFNASNETLKILNKNLEGLITFKELLKDKHCSDFYQLLNPLELNLNYVLVQSHFESFASEIKKLTTTQFEQFKKLSLQTISDQILKVEKEILNIQSTDTFKKVEVYLKSSDAIKPLLERLNTEKAKILEIDDILEKISKLTTSLESLKTEFQRTIWLSMSNIASELIQAISSITISQDLQILATNIFDKFKFNEFIKKTINQQPEKAKLFAEMQVASQIELLDKYHEIVASLEEGEIRFRGGTTLETFTKEFFDNSWFKIKFDVIYDGDNYNEMSQGKKAFVVLKMTLDCSESKCPIIIDQPEDDLDNRAIYSELVTFLKQKKKERQIILVTHNANVVVNADSELIIVANQHGIHSPNMNNHKFQYKFGSIESLDHDPGCSSTLNQKTIKSHICEILEGGDRAFKLREQKYNLAS
;
A
#
# COMPACT_ATOMS: atom_id res chain seq x y z
N MET A 1 2.78 -35.64 -12.10
CA MET A 1 2.92 -34.61 -13.16
C MET A 1 3.79 -33.50 -12.61
N ASN A 2 4.67 -32.93 -13.44
CA ASN A 2 5.68 -31.98 -12.98
C ASN A 2 5.08 -30.55 -12.91
N ARG A 3 5.16 -29.90 -11.74
CA ARG A 3 4.77 -28.49 -11.50
C ARG A 3 5.99 -27.58 -11.29
N GLY A 4 7.18 -28.08 -11.62
CA GLY A 4 8.44 -27.40 -11.37
C GLY A 4 8.81 -27.43 -9.89
N SER A 5 9.50 -26.38 -9.44
CA SER A 5 9.95 -26.25 -8.06
C SER A 5 8.80 -25.95 -7.11
N GLU A 6 8.58 -26.80 -6.12
CA GLU A 6 7.57 -26.62 -5.08
C GLU A 6 8.21 -26.72 -3.70
N TRP A 7 7.60 -26.07 -2.71
CA TRP A 7 8.01 -26.22 -1.31
C TRP A 7 7.75 -27.64 -0.83
N GLY A 8 8.82 -28.33 -0.42
CA GLY A 8 8.77 -29.64 0.21
C GLY A 8 9.42 -29.64 1.59
N ARG A 9 9.04 -30.59 2.46
CA ARG A 9 9.77 -30.86 3.69
C ARG A 9 10.99 -31.73 3.39
N TRP A 10 12.16 -31.23 3.74
CA TRP A 10 13.43 -31.94 3.62
C TRP A 10 13.99 -32.13 5.02
N ASP A 11 14.48 -33.33 5.33
CA ASP A 11 15.26 -33.56 6.53
C ASP A 11 16.63 -34.05 6.12
N LEU A 12 17.62 -33.17 6.16
CA LEU A 12 18.96 -33.43 5.64
C LEU A 12 19.90 -34.04 6.67
N HIS A 13 19.42 -34.32 7.90
CA HIS A 13 20.25 -34.83 8.99
C HIS A 13 19.50 -35.90 9.79
N VAL A 14 19.45 -37.13 9.25
CA VAL A 14 18.83 -38.29 9.90
C VAL A 14 19.86 -39.40 10.06
N HIS A 15 20.20 -39.73 11.30
CA HIS A 15 21.03 -40.91 11.58
C HIS A 15 20.21 -42.20 11.50
N THR A 16 20.87 -43.31 11.21
CA THR A 16 20.22 -44.62 11.02
C THR A 16 20.57 -45.62 12.11
N LYS A 17 19.79 -46.70 12.20
CA LYS A 17 20.12 -47.85 13.04
C LYS A 17 21.51 -48.38 12.68
N GLY A 18 22.37 -48.56 13.68
CA GLY A 18 23.74 -49.02 13.50
C GLY A 18 24.75 -47.90 13.21
N THR A 19 24.36 -46.63 13.31
CA THR A 19 25.31 -45.51 13.25
C THR A 19 26.40 -45.65 14.33
N ALA A 20 27.61 -45.18 14.04
CA ALA A 20 28.78 -45.41 14.90
C ALA A 20 28.67 -44.70 16.26
N LYS A 21 27.91 -43.61 16.35
CA LYS A 21 27.78 -42.77 17.56
C LYS A 21 26.31 -42.57 17.90
N ASN A 22 25.97 -42.69 19.19
CA ASN A 22 24.63 -42.42 19.73
C ASN A 22 23.48 -43.19 19.06
N ASP A 23 23.68 -44.42 18.58
CA ASP A 23 22.56 -45.27 18.12
C ASP A 23 21.61 -45.56 19.29
N LYS A 24 20.41 -44.97 19.26
CA LYS A 24 19.36 -45.11 20.28
C LYS A 24 18.04 -45.61 19.68
N PHE A 25 18.09 -46.33 18.56
CA PHE A 25 16.90 -46.89 17.91
C PHE A 25 16.39 -48.20 18.57
N GLY A 26 17.04 -48.65 19.65
CA GLY A 26 16.68 -49.87 20.39
C GLY A 26 17.07 -51.15 19.66
N ASP A 27 16.60 -52.29 20.16
CA ASP A 27 16.91 -53.63 19.62
C ASP A 27 15.97 -54.02 18.46
N ILE A 28 15.86 -53.16 17.46
CA ILE A 28 15.14 -53.44 16.21
C ILE A 28 16.09 -53.84 15.08
N SER A 29 15.62 -54.66 14.15
CA SER A 29 16.36 -54.96 12.93
C SER A 29 16.47 -53.70 12.05
N PHE A 30 17.48 -53.68 11.17
CA PHE A 30 17.61 -52.57 10.21
C PHE A 30 16.40 -52.49 9.27
N GLU A 31 15.80 -53.63 8.96
CA GLU A 31 14.60 -53.72 8.13
C GLU A 31 13.38 -53.10 8.83
N GLU A 32 13.16 -53.42 10.11
CA GLU A 32 12.12 -52.79 10.93
C GLU A 32 12.36 -51.28 11.06
N TYR A 33 13.62 -50.85 11.22
CA TYR A 33 13.98 -49.43 11.20
C TYR A 33 13.55 -48.75 9.88
N CYS A 34 13.82 -49.35 8.72
CA CYS A 34 13.41 -48.81 7.43
C CYS A 34 11.89 -48.71 7.29
N ILE A 35 11.13 -49.70 7.79
CA ILE A 35 9.67 -49.66 7.82
C ILE A 35 9.19 -48.44 8.62
N GLN A 36 9.71 -48.25 9.83
CA GLN A 36 9.34 -47.11 10.69
C GLN A 36 9.78 -45.76 10.10
N LEU A 37 10.97 -45.70 9.49
CA LEU A 37 11.48 -44.52 8.80
C LEU A 37 10.50 -44.06 7.71
N PHE A 38 10.09 -44.96 6.81
CA PHE A 38 9.21 -44.60 5.72
C PHE A 38 7.76 -44.34 6.17
N LYS A 39 7.25 -45.05 7.19
CA LYS A 39 5.94 -44.72 7.80
C LYS A 39 5.93 -43.29 8.34
N LYS A 40 6.95 -42.90 9.11
CA LYS A 40 7.06 -41.53 9.63
C LYS A 40 7.30 -40.50 8.52
N ALA A 41 8.06 -40.85 7.49
CA ALA A 41 8.26 -39.96 6.33
C ALA A 41 6.94 -39.66 5.61
N LEU A 42 6.06 -40.66 5.46
CA LEU A 42 4.72 -40.51 4.92
C LEU A 42 3.83 -39.63 5.82
N GLU A 43 3.77 -39.94 7.12
CA GLU A 43 3.00 -39.15 8.11
C GLU A 43 3.39 -37.67 8.12
N ARG A 44 4.68 -37.39 7.91
CA ARG A 44 5.25 -36.03 7.95
C ARG A 44 5.40 -35.38 6.57
N ASN A 45 4.92 -36.02 5.51
CA ASN A 45 5.00 -35.53 4.12
C ASN A 45 6.43 -35.16 3.67
N ILE A 46 7.42 -35.97 4.03
CA ILE A 46 8.83 -35.76 3.70
C ILE A 46 9.08 -36.03 2.21
N LYS A 47 9.78 -35.11 1.55
CA LYS A 47 10.16 -35.19 0.13
C LYS A 47 11.60 -35.65 -0.07
N ALA A 48 12.49 -35.36 0.88
CA ALA A 48 13.88 -35.77 0.82
C ALA A 48 14.44 -36.09 2.21
N ILE A 49 15.32 -37.08 2.27
CA ILE A 49 15.98 -37.56 3.50
C ILE A 49 17.50 -37.61 3.27
N GLY A 50 18.24 -36.85 4.07
CA GLY A 50 19.68 -36.94 4.21
C GLY A 50 20.07 -38.05 5.18
N ILE A 51 20.45 -39.20 4.65
CA ILE A 51 20.89 -40.35 5.45
C ILE A 51 22.31 -40.06 5.96
N THR A 52 22.40 -39.82 7.26
CA THR A 52 23.61 -39.30 7.90
C THR A 52 24.40 -40.40 8.59
N ASP A 53 25.63 -40.60 8.14
CA ASP A 53 26.59 -41.53 8.74
C ASP A 53 27.94 -40.85 8.95
N TYR A 54 28.61 -41.24 10.03
CA TYR A 54 29.96 -40.78 10.32
C TYR A 54 30.94 -41.38 9.34
N PHE A 55 31.53 -40.53 8.49
CA PHE A 55 32.57 -40.91 7.55
C PHE A 55 32.26 -42.11 6.62
N SER A 56 30.97 -42.41 6.37
CA SER A 56 30.54 -43.58 5.62
C SER A 56 29.26 -43.31 4.82
N VAL A 57 28.99 -44.16 3.83
CA VAL A 57 27.74 -44.19 3.04
C VAL A 57 27.05 -45.55 3.13
N GLU A 58 27.50 -46.42 4.02
CA GLU A 58 27.02 -47.80 4.13
C GLU A 58 25.54 -47.90 4.47
N ASN A 59 25.04 -47.13 5.45
CA ASN A 59 23.61 -47.23 5.79
C ASN A 59 22.73 -46.53 4.76
N TYR A 60 23.23 -45.50 4.07
CA TYR A 60 22.56 -44.96 2.89
C TYR A 60 22.27 -46.07 1.86
N LYS A 61 23.28 -46.87 1.49
CA LYS A 61 23.11 -47.97 0.52
C LYS A 61 22.05 -48.98 0.98
N LYS A 62 22.01 -49.30 2.28
CA LYS A 62 21.01 -50.22 2.84
C LYS A 62 19.59 -49.63 2.79
N VAL A 63 19.40 -48.36 3.18
CA VAL A 63 18.09 -47.69 3.08
C VAL A 63 17.67 -47.58 1.62
N LYS A 64 18.61 -47.29 0.72
CA LYS A 64 18.34 -47.22 -0.72
C LYS A 64 17.92 -48.59 -1.29
N ALA A 65 18.61 -49.67 -0.92
CA ALA A 65 18.20 -51.02 -1.31
C ALA A 65 16.79 -51.40 -0.78
N PHE A 66 16.44 -50.95 0.43
CA PHE A 66 15.07 -51.09 0.94
C PHE A 66 14.06 -50.31 0.09
N GLN A 67 14.35 -49.06 -0.26
CA GLN A 67 13.51 -48.24 -1.12
C GLN A 67 13.36 -48.84 -2.53
N ASP A 68 14.44 -49.36 -3.13
CA ASP A 68 14.42 -49.94 -4.47
C ASP A 68 13.59 -51.24 -4.52
N SER A 69 13.47 -51.93 -3.38
CA SER A 69 12.61 -53.10 -3.21
C SER A 69 11.18 -52.77 -2.75
N ILE A 70 10.79 -51.48 -2.69
CA ILE A 70 9.48 -51.07 -2.12
C ILE A 70 8.27 -51.69 -2.83
N SER A 71 8.37 -51.98 -4.13
CA SER A 71 7.27 -52.55 -4.91
C SER A 71 6.85 -53.93 -4.42
N SER A 72 7.81 -54.74 -3.91
CA SER A 72 7.56 -56.09 -3.38
C SER A 72 7.22 -56.12 -1.89
N ARG A 73 7.26 -54.97 -1.19
CA ARG A 73 6.93 -54.86 0.23
C ARG A 73 5.42 -55.01 0.49
N THR A 74 5.07 -55.63 1.60
CA THR A 74 3.67 -55.89 2.00
C THR A 74 3.19 -54.94 3.09
N GLU A 75 4.11 -54.22 3.72
CA GLU A 75 3.92 -53.31 4.84
C GLU A 75 3.32 -51.95 4.43
N PHE A 76 3.22 -51.71 3.11
CA PHE A 76 2.77 -50.45 2.50
C PHE A 76 1.74 -50.72 1.40
N ASP A 77 0.73 -49.87 1.28
CA ASP A 77 -0.23 -49.89 0.17
C ASP A 77 0.34 -49.30 -1.13
N ASP A 78 -0.35 -49.43 -2.26
CA ASP A 78 0.14 -48.97 -3.57
C ASP A 78 0.36 -47.45 -3.63
N ILE A 79 -0.43 -46.65 -2.90
CA ILE A 79 -0.28 -45.20 -2.84
C ILE A 79 0.99 -44.86 -2.06
N GLN A 80 1.16 -45.49 -0.89
CA GLN A 80 2.34 -45.34 -0.04
C GLN A 80 3.61 -45.76 -0.77
N LYS A 81 3.60 -46.90 -1.47
CA LYS A 81 4.73 -47.37 -2.30
C LYS A 81 5.14 -46.35 -3.36
N ASN A 82 4.17 -45.77 -4.06
CA ASN A 82 4.40 -44.75 -5.09
C ASN A 82 4.93 -43.42 -4.51
N ILE A 83 4.58 -43.08 -3.27
CA ILE A 83 5.15 -41.91 -2.59
C ILE A 83 6.57 -42.22 -2.13
N ILE A 84 6.79 -43.36 -1.48
CA ILE A 84 8.11 -43.80 -0.98
C ILE A 84 9.13 -43.88 -2.11
N SER A 85 8.76 -44.42 -3.27
CA SER A 85 9.66 -44.51 -4.44
C SER A 85 10.10 -43.14 -4.98
N LYS A 86 9.37 -42.06 -4.64
CA LYS A 86 9.67 -40.68 -5.03
C LYS A 86 10.35 -39.86 -3.94
N ILE A 87 10.50 -40.38 -2.72
CA ILE A 87 11.27 -39.71 -1.67
C ILE A 87 12.74 -39.72 -2.09
N PHE A 88 13.35 -38.54 -2.16
CA PHE A 88 14.75 -38.43 -2.53
C PHE A 88 15.65 -38.81 -1.36
N LEU A 89 16.44 -39.87 -1.53
CA LEU A 89 17.46 -40.25 -0.56
C LEU A 89 18.79 -39.62 -0.96
N LEU A 90 19.39 -38.87 -0.04
CA LEU A 90 20.67 -38.20 -0.21
C LEU A 90 21.68 -38.74 0.82
N PRO A 91 22.86 -39.22 0.40
CA PRO A 91 23.93 -39.55 1.34
C PRO A 91 24.48 -38.27 2.00
N ASN A 92 24.49 -38.25 3.33
CA ASN A 92 25.10 -37.20 4.13
C ASN A 92 26.26 -37.80 4.95
N ILE A 93 27.49 -37.46 4.60
CA ILE A 93 28.67 -37.91 5.35
C ILE A 93 29.01 -36.87 6.40
N GLU A 94 28.85 -37.21 7.67
CA GLU A 94 29.30 -36.37 8.78
C GLU A 94 30.80 -36.58 9.03
N LEU A 95 31.56 -35.50 8.85
CA LEU A 95 32.99 -35.39 9.10
C LEU A 95 33.24 -34.64 10.42
N ARG A 96 34.34 -34.99 11.07
CA ARG A 96 34.87 -34.31 12.25
C ARG A 96 36.13 -33.54 11.89
N ILE A 97 36.12 -32.24 12.15
CA ILE A 97 37.16 -31.30 11.70
C ILE A 97 37.95 -30.73 12.88
N SER A 98 39.26 -30.62 12.73
CA SER A 98 40.18 -29.95 13.66
C SER A 98 40.31 -28.44 13.36
N PRO A 99 40.67 -27.61 14.34
CA PRO A 99 40.86 -27.89 15.77
C PRO A 99 39.53 -28.04 16.52
N SER A 100 39.57 -28.66 17.71
CA SER A 100 38.39 -28.83 18.57
C SER A 100 37.88 -27.49 19.12
N THR A 101 36.60 -27.44 19.40
CA THR A 101 35.95 -26.32 20.09
C THR A 101 36.49 -26.14 21.51
N ASP A 102 36.18 -25.00 22.12
CA ASP A 102 36.49 -24.68 23.53
C ASP A 102 35.89 -25.68 24.53
N LYS A 103 34.87 -26.44 24.09
CA LYS A 103 34.23 -27.52 24.84
C LYS A 103 34.79 -28.92 24.53
N GLY A 104 35.89 -29.01 23.79
CA GLY A 104 36.59 -30.27 23.51
C GLY A 104 35.93 -31.18 22.47
N SER A 105 35.01 -30.66 21.65
CA SER A 105 34.42 -31.42 20.54
C SER A 105 34.98 -30.98 19.19
N ALA A 106 35.25 -31.91 18.29
CA ALA A 106 35.57 -31.59 16.89
C ALA A 106 34.36 -30.96 16.18
N ILE A 107 34.63 -30.12 15.18
CA ILE A 107 33.58 -29.41 14.41
C ILE A 107 32.89 -30.37 13.45
N ASN A 108 31.56 -30.27 13.37
CA ASN A 108 30.79 -31.06 12.41
C ASN A 108 30.78 -30.35 11.05
N MET A 109 31.27 -31.05 10.04
CA MET A 109 31.13 -30.70 8.65
C MET A 109 30.44 -31.85 7.93
N HIS A 110 29.51 -31.55 7.06
CA HIS A 110 28.73 -32.53 6.34
C HIS A 110 29.02 -32.45 4.84
N LEU A 111 29.18 -33.60 4.21
CA LEU A 111 29.23 -33.72 2.75
C LEU A 111 27.93 -34.34 2.27
N LEU A 112 27.07 -33.51 1.70
CA LEU A 112 25.85 -33.95 1.02
C LEU A 112 26.24 -34.34 -0.41
N LEU A 113 26.31 -35.64 -0.70
CA LEU A 113 26.84 -36.14 -1.98
C LEU A 113 25.73 -36.42 -2.98
N ASN A 114 26.03 -36.19 -4.27
CA ASN A 114 25.19 -36.69 -5.35
C ASN A 114 25.14 -38.23 -5.28
N PRO A 115 23.94 -38.87 -5.22
CA PRO A 115 23.83 -40.33 -5.25
C PRO A 115 24.60 -40.99 -6.39
N ASP A 116 24.72 -40.33 -7.54
CA ASP A 116 25.42 -40.86 -8.72
C ASP A 116 26.94 -41.01 -8.51
N CYS A 117 27.54 -40.33 -7.52
CA CYS A 117 28.98 -40.38 -7.25
C CYS A 117 29.39 -41.33 -6.12
N ILE A 118 28.46 -42.09 -5.54
CA ILE A 118 28.74 -42.97 -4.38
C ILE A 118 29.82 -44.00 -4.68
N ASN A 119 29.76 -44.66 -5.85
CA ASN A 119 30.77 -45.65 -6.24
C ASN A 119 32.16 -45.01 -6.37
N ASP A 120 32.23 -43.81 -6.95
CA ASP A 120 33.48 -43.06 -7.08
C ASP A 120 34.01 -42.60 -5.73
N PHE A 121 33.11 -42.24 -4.81
CA PHE A 121 33.47 -41.88 -3.45
C PHE A 121 34.16 -43.04 -2.73
N GLU A 122 33.57 -44.24 -2.74
CA GLU A 122 34.11 -45.40 -2.04
C GLU A 122 35.43 -45.91 -2.63
N GLN A 123 35.56 -45.86 -3.96
CA GLN A 123 36.72 -46.40 -4.66
C GLN A 123 37.89 -45.43 -4.79
N ARG A 124 37.65 -44.11 -4.73
CA ARG A 124 38.65 -43.09 -5.09
C ARG A 124 38.68 -41.90 -4.15
N TYR A 125 37.53 -41.30 -3.83
CA TYR A 125 37.54 -40.02 -3.10
C TYR A 125 37.82 -40.20 -1.60
N SER A 126 37.33 -41.26 -1.00
CA SER A 126 37.58 -41.62 0.41
C SER A 126 39.10 -41.74 0.70
N ASP A 127 39.86 -42.39 -0.19
CA ASP A 127 41.32 -42.54 -0.09
C ASP A 127 42.09 -41.21 -0.01
N SER A 128 41.51 -40.14 -0.57
CA SER A 128 42.11 -38.80 -0.59
C SER A 128 41.86 -38.00 0.68
N LEU A 129 40.94 -38.46 1.53
CA LEU A 129 40.69 -37.89 2.85
C LEU A 129 41.61 -38.58 3.86
N VAL A 130 42.70 -37.89 4.22
CA VAL A 130 43.78 -38.44 5.02
C VAL A 130 43.87 -37.73 6.37
N PHE A 131 43.75 -38.48 7.46
CA PHE A 131 44.09 -38.03 8.80
C PHE A 131 45.60 -38.23 9.02
N THR A 132 46.33 -37.13 9.18
CA THR A 132 47.77 -37.13 9.41
C THR A 132 48.05 -36.90 10.89
N VAL A 133 48.67 -37.89 11.56
CA VAL A 133 49.13 -37.78 12.96
C VAL A 133 50.58 -37.29 12.99
N SER A 134 51.41 -37.78 12.08
CA SER A 134 52.79 -37.33 11.87
C SER A 134 53.23 -37.63 10.42
N ASP A 135 54.42 -37.16 10.02
CA ASP A 135 54.95 -37.41 8.67
C ASP A 135 55.10 -38.89 8.33
N SER A 136 55.29 -39.75 9.34
CA SER A 136 55.39 -41.21 9.18
C SER A 136 54.10 -41.95 9.48
N GLU A 137 53.05 -41.26 9.94
CA GLU A 137 51.81 -41.89 10.41
C GLU A 137 50.57 -41.20 9.86
N GLN A 138 49.96 -41.83 8.86
CA GLN A 138 48.78 -41.34 8.14
C GLN A 138 47.73 -42.43 8.03
N TYR A 139 46.47 -42.06 8.21
CA TYR A 139 45.31 -42.94 8.09
C TYR A 139 44.38 -42.37 7.02
N LYS A 140 44.10 -43.14 5.97
CA LYS A 140 43.12 -42.77 4.96
C LYS A 140 41.71 -43.08 5.44
N LEU A 141 40.70 -42.47 4.83
CA LEU A 141 39.31 -42.82 5.09
C LEU A 141 38.92 -44.14 4.41
N THR A 142 39.52 -45.24 4.87
CA THR A 142 39.20 -46.59 4.42
C THR A 142 38.83 -47.45 5.62
N LYS A 143 37.99 -48.48 5.41
CA LYS A 143 37.63 -49.40 6.50
C LYS A 143 38.87 -50.02 7.16
N TYR A 144 39.87 -50.37 6.35
CA TYR A 144 41.13 -50.93 6.82
C TYR A 144 41.89 -49.95 7.74
N ASP A 145 42.12 -48.71 7.30
CA ASP A 145 42.86 -47.73 8.09
C ASP A 145 42.07 -47.26 9.32
N LEU A 146 40.74 -47.21 9.25
CA LEU A 146 39.90 -46.93 10.42
C LEU A 146 40.02 -48.04 11.48
N ILE A 147 40.01 -49.31 11.08
CA ILE A 147 40.28 -50.42 12.01
C ILE A 147 41.70 -50.32 12.59
N ARG A 148 42.70 -49.99 11.77
CA ARG A 148 44.09 -49.79 12.24
C ARG A 148 44.19 -48.66 13.27
N LEU A 149 43.47 -47.56 13.04
CA LEU A 149 43.39 -46.44 13.99
C LEU A 149 42.71 -46.89 15.29
N GLY A 150 41.62 -47.66 15.20
CA GLY A 150 40.94 -48.23 16.36
C GLY A 150 41.82 -49.18 17.17
N GLN A 151 42.66 -49.99 16.52
CA GLN A 151 43.62 -50.88 17.18
C GLN A 151 44.68 -50.11 17.96
N LYS A 152 45.11 -48.95 17.43
CA LYS A 152 46.04 -48.07 18.13
C LYS A 152 45.40 -47.46 19.39
N GLU A 153 44.16 -47.00 19.29
CA GLU A 153 43.43 -46.36 20.40
C GLU A 153 42.96 -47.35 21.47
N SER A 154 42.62 -48.58 21.08
CA SER A 154 42.18 -49.65 22.00
C SER A 154 42.91 -50.97 21.72
N PRO A 155 44.19 -51.10 22.11
CA PRO A 155 45.03 -52.27 21.80
C PRO A 155 44.52 -53.61 22.37
N THR A 156 43.60 -53.55 23.34
CA THR A 156 43.05 -54.70 24.06
C THR A 156 41.84 -55.35 23.37
N THR A 157 41.22 -54.68 22.39
CA THR A 157 40.02 -55.18 21.70
C THR A 157 40.40 -55.89 20.42
N THR A 158 39.83 -57.07 20.16
CA THR A 158 40.04 -57.84 18.92
C THR A 158 38.80 -57.92 18.03
N ASP A 159 37.65 -57.42 18.49
CA ASP A 159 36.44 -57.31 17.67
C ASP A 159 36.59 -56.21 16.62
N GLU A 160 36.68 -56.60 15.35
CA GLU A 160 36.84 -55.68 14.22
C GLU A 160 35.72 -54.65 14.13
N ASN A 161 34.47 -54.97 14.50
CA ASN A 161 33.37 -54.01 14.44
C ASN A 161 33.49 -52.95 15.54
N ALA A 162 33.90 -53.35 16.75
CA ALA A 162 34.22 -52.43 17.82
C ALA A 162 35.42 -51.53 17.45
N LEU A 163 36.49 -52.13 16.91
CA LEU A 163 37.67 -51.39 16.45
C LEU A 163 37.33 -50.39 15.34
N TYR A 164 36.50 -50.77 14.37
CA TYR A 164 36.04 -49.86 13.32
C TYR A 164 35.28 -48.65 13.89
N LYS A 165 34.38 -48.87 14.86
CA LYS A 165 33.66 -47.78 15.54
C LYS A 165 34.60 -46.86 16.32
N ILE A 166 35.56 -47.42 17.05
CA ILE A 166 36.58 -46.63 17.76
C ILE A 166 37.39 -45.81 16.75
N GLY A 167 37.82 -46.42 15.65
CA GLY A 167 38.50 -45.74 14.56
C GLY A 167 37.73 -44.56 14.00
N ILE A 168 36.44 -44.74 13.69
CA ILE A 168 35.54 -43.66 13.25
C ILE A 168 35.50 -42.50 14.25
N LEU A 169 35.40 -42.81 15.55
CA LEU A 169 35.29 -41.79 16.60
C LEU A 169 36.60 -41.02 16.81
N SER A 170 37.74 -41.63 16.50
CA SER A 170 39.07 -41.03 16.64
C SER A 170 39.59 -40.38 15.35
N PHE A 171 38.94 -40.59 14.22
CA PHE A 171 39.32 -40.01 12.94
C PHE A 171 38.89 -38.53 12.86
N VAL A 172 39.84 -37.64 12.60
CA VAL A 172 39.60 -36.19 12.49
C VAL A 172 40.35 -35.66 11.27
N LEU A 173 39.73 -34.76 10.50
CA LEU A 173 40.33 -34.16 9.31
C LEU A 173 40.75 -32.71 9.57
N ASN A 174 41.84 -32.27 8.96
CA ASN A 174 42.11 -30.84 8.85
C ASN A 174 41.36 -30.27 7.64
N PRO A 175 40.92 -28.99 7.68
CA PRO A 175 40.26 -28.36 6.53
C PRO A 175 41.11 -28.38 5.25
N SER A 176 42.44 -28.28 5.39
CA SER A 176 43.38 -28.32 4.27
C SER A 176 43.38 -29.65 3.53
N ASP A 177 43.10 -30.76 4.21
CA ASP A 177 43.08 -32.10 3.61
C ASP A 177 41.84 -32.28 2.73
N ILE A 178 40.70 -31.70 3.12
CA ILE A 178 39.48 -31.63 2.30
C ILE A 178 39.70 -30.76 1.05
N ILE A 179 40.36 -29.60 1.22
CA ILE A 179 40.69 -28.73 0.08
C ILE A 179 41.62 -29.45 -0.91
N LYS A 180 42.62 -30.19 -0.42
CA LYS A 180 43.50 -31.00 -1.28
C LYS A 180 42.71 -32.07 -2.03
N ALA A 181 41.82 -32.80 -1.36
CA ALA A 181 40.96 -33.80 -1.97
C ALA A 181 40.10 -33.21 -3.10
N PHE A 182 39.46 -32.05 -2.87
CA PHE A 182 38.67 -31.36 -3.88
C PHE A 182 39.49 -30.83 -5.06
N LYS A 183 40.72 -30.35 -4.82
CA LYS A 183 41.64 -29.94 -5.90
C LYS A 183 42.12 -31.12 -6.73
N GLN A 184 42.40 -32.25 -6.08
CA GLN A 184 42.81 -33.48 -6.75
C GLN A 184 41.68 -34.09 -7.57
N TYR A 185 40.44 -34.02 -7.06
CA TYR A 185 39.25 -34.56 -7.70
C TYR A 185 38.18 -33.47 -7.90
N PRO A 186 38.23 -32.66 -8.97
CA PRO A 186 37.24 -31.62 -9.23
C PRO A 186 35.80 -32.15 -9.33
N ASN A 187 35.61 -33.36 -9.85
CA ASN A 187 34.31 -34.02 -9.91
C ASN A 187 33.75 -34.37 -8.53
N PHE A 188 34.61 -34.65 -7.54
CA PHE A 188 34.19 -34.85 -6.15
C PHE A 188 33.59 -33.56 -5.60
N ARG A 189 34.26 -32.42 -5.78
CA ARG A 189 33.76 -31.10 -5.37
C ARG A 189 32.44 -30.74 -6.06
N LYS A 190 32.33 -30.96 -7.37
CA LYS A 190 31.12 -30.67 -8.15
C LYS A 190 29.89 -31.46 -7.68
N ASN A 191 30.11 -32.68 -7.18
CA ASN A 191 29.08 -33.59 -6.68
C ASN A 191 28.96 -33.60 -5.15
N SER A 192 29.49 -32.58 -4.47
CA SER A 192 29.42 -32.44 -3.02
C SER A 192 28.93 -31.04 -2.65
N LEU A 193 27.88 -30.96 -1.84
CA LEU A 193 27.53 -29.75 -1.11
C LEU A 193 28.12 -29.83 0.30
N VAL A 194 28.97 -28.86 0.64
CA VAL A 194 29.64 -28.80 1.94
C VAL A 194 28.79 -27.99 2.90
N ALA A 195 28.31 -28.62 3.96
CA ALA A 195 27.58 -27.95 5.02
C ALA A 195 28.42 -27.86 6.30
N VAL A 196 28.44 -26.71 6.96
CA VAL A 196 29.14 -26.53 8.25
C VAL A 196 28.13 -26.20 9.32
N ALA A 197 28.22 -26.88 10.47
CA ALA A 197 27.37 -26.58 11.62
C ALA A 197 27.73 -25.21 12.22
N ASN A 198 26.72 -24.40 12.53
CA ASN A 198 26.90 -23.13 13.22
C ASN A 198 26.30 -23.19 14.63
N SER A 199 27.07 -23.77 15.56
CA SER A 199 26.66 -23.99 16.94
C SER A 199 27.81 -23.65 17.90
N ASN A 200 27.48 -23.14 19.09
CA ASN A 200 28.46 -22.83 20.14
C ASN A 200 28.93 -24.09 20.92
N LYS A 201 28.64 -25.29 20.42
CA LYS A 201 29.08 -26.56 21.02
C LYS A 201 30.08 -27.24 20.09
N ASP A 202 29.62 -27.59 18.90
CA ASP A 202 30.30 -28.44 17.91
C ASP A 202 30.28 -27.82 16.50
N GLY A 203 29.99 -26.52 16.39
CA GLY A 203 30.04 -25.77 15.14
C GLY A 203 31.13 -24.72 15.10
N ALA A 204 31.29 -24.08 13.94
CA ALA A 204 32.35 -23.10 13.69
C ALA A 204 32.20 -21.81 14.54
N SER A 205 31.00 -21.48 15.05
CA SER A 205 30.82 -20.34 15.95
C SER A 205 31.46 -20.53 17.33
N ALA A 206 31.76 -21.76 17.75
CA ALA A 206 32.41 -22.02 19.04
C ALA A 206 33.81 -21.37 19.14
N PHE A 207 34.46 -21.05 18.02
CA PHE A 207 35.72 -20.29 18.03
C PHE A 207 35.59 -18.86 18.54
N GLN A 208 34.37 -18.29 18.62
CA GLN A 208 34.16 -16.98 19.23
C GLN A 208 34.56 -16.95 20.71
N GLY A 209 34.34 -18.06 21.44
CA GLY A 209 34.76 -18.19 22.84
C GLY A 209 36.28 -18.14 22.98
N HIS A 210 36.99 -18.87 22.10
CA HIS A 210 38.45 -18.83 22.01
C HIS A 210 38.97 -17.45 21.61
N GLU A 211 38.32 -16.76 20.67
CA GLU A 211 38.69 -15.39 20.28
C GLU A 211 38.57 -14.41 21.46
N ALA A 212 37.51 -14.51 22.27
CA ALA A 212 37.33 -13.66 23.44
C ALA A 212 38.39 -13.93 24.53
N PHE A 213 38.75 -15.20 24.74
CA PHE A 213 39.81 -15.61 25.66
C PHE A 213 41.21 -15.18 25.18
N LEU A 214 41.53 -15.40 23.91
CA LEU A 214 42.83 -15.05 23.32
C LEU A 214 43.04 -13.53 23.24
N LYS A 215 41.99 -12.76 22.94
CA LYS A 215 42.04 -11.27 22.95
C LYS A 215 42.48 -10.68 24.30
N GLN A 216 42.28 -11.40 25.41
CA GLN A 216 42.73 -10.95 26.73
C GLN A 216 44.23 -11.19 26.97
N GLN A 217 44.90 -12.05 26.18
CA GLN A 217 46.30 -12.43 26.44
C GLN A 217 47.28 -12.11 25.30
N THR A 218 46.89 -12.14 24.01
CA THR A 218 47.74 -11.72 22.87
C THR A 218 46.89 -11.48 21.60
N GLY A 219 47.34 -10.64 20.68
CA GLY A 219 46.59 -10.22 19.47
C GLY A 219 46.29 -11.29 18.39
N ALA A 220 46.44 -12.58 18.69
CA ALA A 220 46.10 -13.67 17.76
C ALA A 220 44.60 -14.02 17.85
N THR A 221 43.91 -14.11 16.71
CA THR A 221 42.48 -14.45 16.65
C THR A 221 42.24 -15.69 15.79
N LEU A 222 41.37 -16.61 16.23
CA LEU A 222 40.91 -17.76 15.41
C LEU A 222 39.88 -17.35 14.34
N LYS A 223 39.67 -16.03 14.16
CA LYS A 223 38.74 -15.44 13.19
C LYS A 223 39.03 -15.93 11.77
N VAL A 224 40.30 -15.93 11.36
CA VAL A 224 40.74 -16.33 10.01
C VAL A 224 40.43 -17.81 9.74
N LEU A 225 40.59 -18.66 10.75
CA LEU A 225 40.27 -20.08 10.64
C LEU A 225 38.77 -20.32 10.48
N ARG A 226 37.95 -19.64 11.30
CA ARG A 226 36.49 -19.70 11.20
C ARG A 226 35.99 -19.20 9.84
N GLU A 227 36.53 -18.07 9.37
CA GLU A 227 36.23 -17.55 8.03
C GLU A 227 36.63 -18.55 6.94
N SER A 228 37.78 -19.22 7.06
CA SER A 228 38.20 -20.27 6.13
C SER A 228 37.22 -21.46 6.08
N LEU A 229 36.64 -21.86 7.22
CA LEU A 229 35.62 -22.93 7.27
C LEU A 229 34.33 -22.51 6.58
N TYR A 230 33.92 -21.25 6.75
CA TYR A 230 32.76 -20.75 6.02
C TYR A 230 33.05 -20.59 4.52
N LYS A 231 34.25 -20.15 4.13
CA LYS A 231 34.63 -20.04 2.71
C LYS A 231 34.55 -21.36 1.95
N ILE A 232 34.89 -22.49 2.58
CA ILE A 232 34.76 -23.81 1.95
C ILE A 232 33.31 -24.32 1.92
N SER A 233 32.46 -23.85 2.84
CA SER A 233 31.05 -24.27 2.92
C SER A 233 30.19 -23.65 1.81
N ASP A 234 29.25 -24.44 1.30
CA ASP A 234 28.19 -24.01 0.41
C ASP A 234 26.95 -23.58 1.19
N VAL A 235 26.67 -24.27 2.30
CA VAL A 235 25.47 -24.10 3.12
C VAL A 235 25.81 -24.16 4.61
N ILE A 236 24.94 -23.61 5.44
CA ILE A 236 25.12 -23.60 6.90
C ILE A 236 24.06 -24.49 7.55
N PHE A 237 24.48 -25.43 8.39
CA PHE A 237 23.55 -26.19 9.25
C PHE A 237 23.23 -25.35 10.48
N SER A 238 22.06 -24.70 10.47
CA SER A 238 21.55 -23.91 11.59
C SER A 238 20.05 -23.70 11.52
N SER A 239 19.40 -23.70 12.68
CA SER A 239 17.99 -23.31 12.87
C SER A 239 17.83 -22.04 13.72
N THR A 240 18.93 -21.30 13.91
CA THR A 240 18.91 -20.02 14.61
C THR A 240 18.39 -18.93 13.69
N LEU A 241 17.36 -18.18 14.13
CA LEU A 241 16.69 -17.17 13.30
C LEU A 241 17.63 -16.05 12.83
N THR A 242 18.66 -15.71 13.61
CA THR A 242 19.64 -14.66 13.27
C THR A 242 20.66 -15.08 12.24
N ASP A 243 20.84 -16.38 12.01
CA ASP A 243 21.91 -16.88 11.13
C ASP A 243 21.57 -16.66 9.67
N LYS A 244 20.30 -16.82 9.26
CA LYS A 244 19.89 -16.59 7.87
C LYS A 244 20.19 -15.14 7.43
N PRO A 245 19.71 -14.08 8.12
CA PRO A 245 20.06 -12.70 7.74
C PRO A 245 21.58 -12.42 7.75
N PHE A 246 22.31 -13.04 8.69
CA PHE A 246 23.77 -12.89 8.76
C PHE A 246 24.47 -13.50 7.53
N PHE A 247 24.18 -14.76 7.19
CA PHE A 247 24.81 -15.45 6.06
C PHE A 247 24.30 -15.00 4.69
N LEU A 248 23.21 -14.25 4.65
CA LEU A 248 22.73 -13.51 3.47
C LEU A 248 23.35 -12.10 3.35
N GLY A 249 24.17 -11.66 4.31
CA GLY A 249 24.80 -10.33 4.25
C GLY A 249 23.84 -9.16 4.53
N GLU A 250 22.60 -9.41 4.98
CA GLU A 250 21.60 -8.35 5.21
C GLU A 250 22.02 -7.39 6.35
N ASN A 251 22.86 -7.87 7.27
CA ASN A 251 23.31 -7.11 8.43
C ASN A 251 24.59 -6.27 8.18
N THR A 252 25.18 -6.32 6.98
CA THR A 252 26.39 -5.53 6.65
C THR A 252 26.08 -4.38 5.69
N LYS A 253 26.77 -3.25 5.88
CA LYS A 253 26.76 -2.13 4.91
C LYS A 253 27.79 -2.32 3.79
N ASP A 254 28.78 -3.18 4.01
CA ASP A 254 29.83 -3.51 3.04
C ASP A 254 29.68 -4.96 2.61
N GLN A 255 29.04 -5.15 1.45
CA GLN A 255 28.80 -6.48 0.87
C GLN A 255 30.10 -7.10 0.33
N GLN A 256 31.05 -6.30 -0.14
CA GLN A 256 32.29 -6.81 -0.70
C GLN A 256 33.16 -7.42 0.40
N SER A 257 33.34 -6.72 1.52
CA SER A 257 34.09 -7.25 2.66
C SER A 257 33.46 -8.53 3.23
N PHE A 258 32.14 -8.65 3.18
CA PHE A 258 31.44 -9.88 3.57
C PHE A 258 31.76 -11.04 2.63
N LEU A 259 31.66 -10.83 1.31
CA LEU A 259 32.02 -11.85 0.32
C LEU A 259 33.50 -12.24 0.41
N ASP A 260 34.39 -11.28 0.66
CA ASP A 260 35.82 -11.55 0.87
C ASP A 260 36.07 -12.42 2.12
N SER A 261 35.19 -12.35 3.12
CA SER A 261 35.32 -13.09 4.40
C SER A 261 34.66 -14.47 4.37
N TYR A 262 33.53 -14.62 3.67
CA TYR A 262 32.71 -15.84 3.72
C TYR A 262 32.58 -16.55 2.35
N GLY A 263 33.09 -15.95 1.28
CA GLY A 263 33.15 -16.50 -0.09
C GLY A 263 31.85 -16.38 -0.89
N SER A 264 30.70 -16.49 -0.25
CA SER A 264 29.39 -16.38 -0.87
C SER A 264 28.31 -16.11 0.18
N TYR A 265 27.13 -15.64 -0.26
CA TYR A 265 25.91 -15.74 0.55
C TYR A 265 25.53 -17.22 0.69
N LYS A 266 25.06 -17.62 1.88
CA LYS A 266 24.80 -19.04 2.18
C LYS A 266 23.40 -19.26 2.72
N PRO A 267 22.69 -20.28 2.22
CA PRO A 267 21.43 -20.69 2.81
C PRO A 267 21.68 -21.43 4.12
N CYS A 268 20.75 -21.26 5.06
CA CYS A 268 20.72 -22.06 6.29
C CYS A 268 19.77 -23.24 6.11
N ILE A 269 20.26 -24.46 6.28
CA ILE A 269 19.49 -25.70 6.24
C ILE A 269 19.44 -26.33 7.64
N HIS A 270 18.48 -27.25 7.83
CA HIS A 270 18.32 -27.95 9.10
C HIS A 270 17.85 -29.40 8.90
N GLY A 271 17.94 -30.20 9.96
CA GLY A 271 17.44 -31.56 10.02
C GLY A 271 17.12 -31.94 11.46
N SER A 272 16.49 -33.09 11.67
CA SER A 272 16.06 -33.52 13.00
C SER A 272 17.20 -34.01 13.90
N ASP A 273 18.36 -34.35 13.34
CA ASP A 273 19.49 -34.99 14.03
C ASP A 273 19.01 -36.23 14.83
N ALA A 274 18.12 -36.99 14.19
CA ALA A 274 17.37 -38.06 14.84
C ALA A 274 18.25 -39.28 15.10
N HIS A 275 18.36 -39.67 16.38
CA HIS A 275 19.07 -40.87 16.84
C HIS A 275 18.15 -41.96 17.42
N LYS A 276 16.85 -41.69 17.48
CA LYS A 276 15.79 -42.59 17.99
C LYS A 276 14.50 -42.40 17.20
N LEU A 277 13.59 -43.38 17.29
CA LEU A 277 12.37 -43.40 16.44
C LEU A 277 11.44 -42.21 16.70
N GLU A 278 11.37 -41.71 17.93
CA GLU A 278 10.44 -40.63 18.30
C GLU A 278 10.84 -39.28 17.67
N THR A 279 12.12 -39.08 17.40
CA THR A 279 12.67 -37.81 16.87
C THR A 279 12.78 -37.77 15.35
N LEU A 280 12.52 -38.89 14.66
CA LEU A 280 12.56 -38.94 13.19
C LEU A 280 11.64 -37.87 12.59
N PHE A 281 12.24 -36.95 11.81
CA PHE A 281 11.56 -35.82 11.15
C PHE A 281 10.92 -34.79 12.09
N GLU A 282 11.33 -34.78 13.36
CA GLU A 282 10.81 -33.89 14.41
C GLU A 282 11.96 -33.12 15.08
N PRO A 283 12.50 -32.07 14.41
CA PRO A 283 13.48 -31.16 15.02
C PRO A 283 12.89 -30.41 16.22
N ILE A 284 13.79 -29.95 17.09
CA ILE A 284 13.45 -29.15 18.28
C ILE A 284 12.67 -27.89 17.86
N ASP A 285 11.67 -27.51 18.66
CA ASP A 285 10.77 -26.37 18.46
C ASP A 285 10.02 -26.39 17.10
N HIS A 286 9.85 -27.56 16.48
CA HIS A 286 9.18 -27.72 15.17
C HIS A 286 9.80 -26.87 14.06
N LYS A 287 11.12 -26.63 14.12
CA LYS A 287 11.87 -25.86 13.12
C LYS A 287 12.12 -26.68 11.85
N TYR A 288 11.08 -26.98 11.09
CA TYR A 288 11.21 -27.81 9.90
C TYR A 288 11.95 -27.08 8.78
N CYS A 289 12.77 -27.83 8.02
CA CYS A 289 13.44 -27.31 6.83
C CYS A 289 12.54 -27.49 5.60
N TRP A 290 12.16 -26.36 5.00
CA TRP A 290 11.42 -26.30 3.75
C TRP A 290 12.37 -25.87 2.64
N ILE A 291 12.40 -26.63 1.55
CA ILE A 291 13.19 -26.32 0.36
C ILE A 291 12.28 -26.29 -0.87
N LYS A 292 12.37 -25.21 -1.65
CA LYS A 292 11.66 -25.03 -2.93
C LYS A 292 12.52 -25.50 -4.09
N ALA A 293 12.36 -26.76 -4.47
CA ALA A 293 13.10 -27.40 -5.56
C ALA A 293 12.48 -28.74 -5.94
N GLU A 294 12.85 -29.28 -7.10
CA GLU A 294 12.64 -30.71 -7.35
C GLU A 294 13.45 -31.55 -6.33
N PRO A 295 12.92 -32.70 -5.83
CA PRO A 295 13.61 -33.56 -4.89
C PRO A 295 14.71 -34.37 -5.61
N THR A 296 15.77 -33.67 -6.00
CA THR A 296 16.96 -34.19 -6.68
C THR A 296 18.20 -33.46 -6.18
N PHE A 297 19.40 -33.96 -6.51
CA PHE A 297 20.63 -33.26 -6.17
C PHE A 297 20.79 -31.92 -6.91
N GLU A 298 20.36 -31.86 -8.18
CA GLU A 298 20.39 -30.60 -8.96
C GLU A 298 19.39 -29.57 -8.42
N GLY A 299 18.23 -30.03 -7.94
CA GLY A 299 17.27 -29.19 -7.22
C GLY A 299 17.81 -28.67 -5.90
N LEU A 300 18.46 -29.53 -5.11
CA LEU A 300 19.11 -29.11 -3.87
C LEU A 300 20.17 -28.03 -4.15
N LYS A 301 20.96 -28.15 -5.23
CA LYS A 301 21.94 -27.11 -5.59
C LYS A 301 21.32 -25.75 -5.88
N GLN A 302 20.04 -25.65 -6.26
CA GLN A 302 19.42 -24.33 -6.51
C GLN A 302 19.42 -23.43 -5.27
N ILE A 303 19.47 -23.99 -4.06
CA ILE A 303 19.49 -23.18 -2.83
C ILE A 303 20.76 -22.34 -2.69
N ILE A 304 21.86 -22.71 -3.34
CA ILE A 304 23.11 -21.93 -3.29
C ILE A 304 23.06 -20.74 -4.27
N HIS A 305 22.24 -20.84 -5.31
CA HIS A 305 22.04 -19.80 -6.30
C HIS A 305 20.99 -18.78 -5.84
N GLU A 306 19.97 -19.24 -5.12
CA GLU A 306 18.87 -18.41 -4.62
C GLU A 306 18.63 -18.66 -3.11
N PRO A 307 19.61 -18.34 -2.24
CA PRO A 307 19.62 -18.73 -0.83
C PRO A 307 18.54 -18.06 0.03
N GLU A 308 18.08 -16.87 -0.36
CA GLU A 308 17.00 -16.16 0.34
C GLU A 308 15.64 -16.82 0.10
N SER A 309 15.35 -17.18 -1.15
CA SER A 309 14.00 -17.45 -1.66
C SER A 309 13.65 -18.95 -1.72
N ARG A 310 14.63 -19.84 -1.64
CA ARG A 310 14.43 -21.30 -1.77
C ARG A 310 14.56 -22.09 -0.48
N VAL A 311 14.95 -21.47 0.64
CA VAL A 311 15.04 -22.14 1.95
C VAL A 311 14.31 -21.36 3.05
N ASN A 312 13.47 -22.07 3.79
CA ASN A 312 12.77 -21.55 4.95
C ASN A 312 12.87 -22.55 6.11
N ILE A 313 13.09 -22.05 7.32
CA ILE A 313 13.10 -22.86 8.54
C ILE A 313 11.96 -22.38 9.43
N GLY A 314 10.98 -23.24 9.67
CA GLY A 314 9.80 -22.89 10.43
C GLY A 314 8.75 -24.00 10.45
N GLN A 315 7.75 -23.82 11.32
CA GLN A 315 6.68 -24.79 11.53
C GLN A 315 5.75 -24.94 10.32
N HIS A 316 5.51 -23.85 9.59
CA HIS A 316 4.55 -23.81 8.48
C HIS A 316 5.26 -23.73 7.14
N CYS A 317 4.62 -24.31 6.11
CA CYS A 317 5.06 -24.13 4.73
C CYS A 317 4.99 -22.63 4.37
N PRO A 318 6.04 -22.06 3.78
CA PRO A 318 6.01 -20.67 3.30
C PRO A 318 5.16 -20.52 2.04
N GLU A 319 4.78 -19.28 1.72
CA GLU A 319 4.15 -18.87 0.44
C GLU A 319 2.84 -19.60 0.08
N VAL A 320 2.10 -20.10 1.07
CA VAL A 320 0.81 -20.78 0.86
C VAL A 320 -0.23 -19.79 0.34
N LYS A 321 -0.87 -20.15 -0.78
CA LYS A 321 -1.95 -19.39 -1.43
C LYS A 321 -3.28 -20.11 -1.25
N ASN A 322 -4.38 -19.38 -1.38
CA ASN A 322 -5.71 -19.99 -1.34
C ASN A 322 -5.92 -20.85 -2.60
N PRO A 323 -6.38 -22.11 -2.47
CA PRO A 323 -6.55 -22.99 -3.63
C PRO A 323 -7.52 -22.46 -4.70
N TYR A 324 -8.49 -21.61 -4.32
CA TYR A 324 -9.43 -21.01 -5.26
C TYR A 324 -8.86 -19.80 -6.03
N GLU A 325 -7.67 -19.31 -5.66
CA GLU A 325 -6.96 -18.18 -6.30
C GLU A 325 -5.79 -18.67 -7.17
N VAL A 326 -5.63 -19.98 -7.32
CA VAL A 326 -4.54 -20.60 -8.09
C VAL A 326 -5.12 -21.49 -9.18
N ILE A 327 -4.77 -21.17 -10.44
CA ILE A 327 -5.03 -22.03 -11.59
C ILE A 327 -4.07 -23.21 -11.50
N ASP A 328 -4.60 -24.43 -11.41
CA ASP A 328 -3.80 -25.63 -11.27
C ASP A 328 -3.29 -26.10 -12.63
N TYR A 329 -4.21 -26.32 -13.55
CA TYR A 329 -3.90 -26.78 -14.89
C TYR A 329 -5.00 -26.45 -15.89
N VAL A 330 -4.64 -26.57 -17.16
CA VAL A 330 -5.59 -26.54 -18.28
C VAL A 330 -5.60 -27.87 -19.00
N GLU A 331 -6.78 -28.28 -19.43
CA GLU A 331 -6.98 -29.43 -20.31
C GLU A 331 -7.19 -28.94 -21.74
N LEU A 332 -6.47 -29.55 -22.67
CA LEU A 332 -6.50 -29.26 -24.09
C LEU A 332 -7.00 -30.49 -24.84
N ASN A 333 -8.30 -30.54 -25.13
CA ASN A 333 -8.86 -31.61 -25.96
C ASN A 333 -8.87 -31.19 -27.43
N ASN A 334 -7.68 -31.00 -28.03
CA ASN A 334 -7.54 -30.54 -29.42
C ASN A 334 -6.48 -31.35 -30.19
N ASN A 335 -6.80 -31.77 -31.41
CA ASN A 335 -5.90 -32.49 -32.32
C ASN A 335 -4.65 -31.70 -32.75
N ASN A 336 -4.63 -30.38 -32.58
CA ASN A 336 -3.49 -29.53 -32.92
C ASN A 336 -2.41 -29.48 -31.84
N VAL A 337 -2.71 -29.89 -30.61
CA VAL A 337 -1.78 -29.83 -29.47
C VAL A 337 -1.49 -31.25 -28.98
N SER A 338 -0.22 -31.60 -28.88
CA SER A 338 0.18 -32.95 -28.41
C SER A 338 -0.08 -33.17 -26.92
N ASN A 339 -0.06 -32.11 -26.10
CA ASN A 339 -0.31 -32.18 -24.67
C ASN A 339 -1.81 -32.18 -24.38
N SER A 340 -2.31 -33.19 -23.67
CA SER A 340 -3.69 -33.20 -23.16
C SER A 340 -3.88 -32.30 -21.93
N LYS A 341 -2.80 -32.05 -21.17
CA LYS A 341 -2.82 -31.27 -19.93
C LYS A 341 -1.55 -30.45 -19.78
N ILE A 342 -1.71 -29.18 -19.38
CA ILE A 342 -0.61 -28.27 -19.05
C ILE A 342 -0.81 -27.77 -17.62
N CYS A 343 0.14 -28.05 -16.73
CA CYS A 343 0.09 -27.62 -15.33
C CYS A 343 0.74 -26.24 -15.16
N PHE A 344 0.34 -25.52 -14.12
CA PHE A 344 0.95 -24.26 -13.68
C PHE A 344 1.46 -24.40 -12.25
N ASN A 345 2.51 -23.65 -11.93
CA ASN A 345 3.01 -23.51 -10.57
C ASN A 345 2.21 -22.43 -9.82
N SER A 346 2.06 -22.56 -8.50
CA SER A 346 1.40 -21.56 -7.65
C SER A 346 2.14 -20.22 -7.53
N ASN A 347 3.43 -20.20 -7.85
CA ASN A 347 4.28 -19.02 -7.86
C ASN A 347 4.42 -18.52 -9.31
N LEU A 348 5.62 -18.58 -9.91
CA LEU A 348 5.85 -18.10 -11.27
C LEU A 348 5.95 -19.26 -12.27
N THR A 349 5.08 -19.23 -13.28
CA THR A 349 5.18 -20.05 -14.48
C THR A 349 5.59 -19.18 -15.67
N SER A 350 6.73 -19.50 -16.28
CA SER A 350 7.25 -18.78 -17.43
C SER A 350 7.17 -19.62 -18.70
N ILE A 351 6.56 -19.08 -19.75
CA ILE A 351 6.35 -19.73 -21.04
C ILE A 351 7.27 -19.10 -22.08
N ILE A 352 8.17 -19.91 -22.64
CA ILE A 352 9.22 -19.49 -23.59
C ILE A 352 9.20 -20.33 -24.86
N GLY A 353 9.93 -19.89 -25.88
CA GLY A 353 10.03 -20.58 -27.17
C GLY A 353 10.15 -19.62 -28.35
N GLY A 354 10.43 -20.15 -29.53
CA GLY A 354 10.62 -19.37 -30.76
C GLY A 354 9.39 -18.56 -31.20
N ARG A 355 9.55 -17.67 -32.19
CA ARG A 355 8.41 -16.92 -32.76
C ARG A 355 7.36 -17.90 -33.30
N SER A 356 6.08 -17.53 -33.14
CA SER A 356 4.92 -18.32 -33.58
C SER A 356 4.74 -19.69 -32.91
N SER A 357 5.47 -19.99 -31.82
CA SER A 357 5.37 -21.29 -31.12
C SER A 357 4.08 -21.53 -30.31
N GLY A 358 3.09 -20.63 -30.38
CA GLY A 358 1.81 -20.78 -29.68
C GLY A 358 1.81 -20.32 -28.22
N LYS A 359 2.77 -19.48 -27.80
CA LYS A 359 2.87 -18.94 -26.42
C LYS A 359 1.73 -17.98 -26.09
N SER A 360 1.63 -16.87 -26.83
CA SER A 360 0.59 -15.86 -26.64
C SER A 360 -0.79 -16.44 -26.91
N THR A 361 -0.93 -17.36 -27.88
CA THR A 361 -2.18 -18.08 -28.13
C THR A 361 -2.67 -18.85 -26.90
N LEU A 362 -1.78 -19.53 -26.16
CA LEU A 362 -2.15 -20.25 -24.94
C LEU A 362 -2.68 -19.31 -23.85
N LEU A 363 -1.99 -18.17 -23.63
CA LEU A 363 -2.42 -17.15 -22.65
C LEU A 363 -3.71 -16.46 -23.07
N GLN A 364 -3.87 -16.14 -24.35
CA GLN A 364 -5.09 -15.53 -24.88
C GLN A 364 -6.28 -16.48 -24.72
N CYS A 365 -6.12 -17.79 -24.94
CA CYS A 365 -7.18 -18.77 -24.69
C CYS A 365 -7.58 -18.80 -23.20
N LEU A 366 -6.59 -18.81 -22.31
CA LEU A 366 -6.80 -18.77 -20.86
C LEU A 366 -7.53 -17.50 -20.43
N ALA A 367 -7.07 -16.33 -20.89
CA ALA A 367 -7.64 -15.03 -20.57
C ALA A 367 -9.04 -14.85 -21.14
N ASN A 368 -9.29 -15.28 -22.39
CA ASN A 368 -10.60 -15.17 -23.05
C ASN A 368 -11.68 -15.97 -22.30
N LYS A 369 -11.33 -17.18 -21.83
CA LYS A 369 -12.26 -18.02 -21.06
C LYS A 369 -12.63 -17.43 -19.70
N LEU A 370 -11.68 -16.76 -19.01
CA LEU A 370 -11.89 -16.21 -17.67
C LEU A 370 -12.40 -14.76 -17.69
N LYS A 371 -12.10 -14.00 -18.74
CA LYS A 371 -12.44 -12.58 -18.88
C LYS A 371 -12.74 -12.21 -20.34
N PRO A 372 -13.91 -12.62 -20.88
CA PRO A 372 -14.25 -12.45 -22.30
C PRO A 372 -14.22 -10.99 -22.79
N THR A 373 -14.51 -10.04 -21.91
CA THR A 373 -14.55 -8.60 -22.23
C THR A 373 -13.18 -7.97 -22.45
N ALA A 374 -12.08 -8.61 -22.02
CA ALA A 374 -10.73 -8.05 -22.14
C ALA A 374 -10.15 -8.10 -23.56
N LEU A 375 -10.77 -8.84 -24.49
CA LEU A 375 -10.24 -9.12 -25.83
C LEU A 375 -11.07 -8.56 -26.99
N ASN A 376 -12.11 -7.76 -26.74
CA ASN A 376 -12.91 -7.11 -27.79
C ASN A 376 -12.11 -6.12 -28.69
N ILE A 377 -10.80 -5.97 -28.47
CA ILE A 377 -9.90 -5.05 -29.18
C ILE A 377 -8.88 -5.80 -30.07
N LEU A 378 -8.70 -7.12 -29.91
CA LEU A 378 -7.81 -7.91 -30.78
C LEU A 378 -8.64 -8.63 -31.84
N GLU A 379 -8.27 -8.47 -33.11
CA GLU A 379 -8.91 -9.14 -34.26
C GLU A 379 -9.08 -10.64 -33.95
N GLN A 380 -10.33 -11.07 -33.80
CA GLN A 380 -10.69 -12.48 -33.59
C GLN A 380 -10.26 -13.27 -34.83
N SER A 381 -9.11 -13.94 -34.75
CA SER A 381 -8.77 -14.94 -35.76
C SER A 381 -9.59 -16.21 -35.50
N GLN A 382 -10.24 -16.74 -36.54
CA GLN A 382 -11.01 -18.01 -36.49
C GLN A 382 -10.23 -19.17 -35.84
N HIS A 383 -8.90 -19.12 -35.86
CA HIS A 383 -8.01 -20.09 -35.22
C HIS A 383 -8.04 -20.10 -33.69
N ILE A 384 -8.32 -18.98 -33.03
CA ILE A 384 -8.38 -18.91 -31.55
C ILE A 384 -9.67 -19.57 -31.05
N ASP A 385 -10.78 -19.40 -31.76
CA ASP A 385 -12.07 -19.99 -31.39
C ASP A 385 -12.05 -21.53 -31.43
N GLU A 386 -11.41 -22.12 -32.45
CA GLU A 386 -11.22 -23.57 -32.54
C GLU A 386 -10.36 -24.12 -31.38
N LEU A 387 -9.29 -23.42 -30.98
CA LEU A 387 -8.46 -23.79 -29.84
C LEU A 387 -9.18 -23.61 -28.49
N CYS A 388 -10.01 -22.57 -28.35
CA CYS A 388 -10.75 -22.26 -27.13
C CYS A 388 -11.95 -23.19 -26.87
N SER A 389 -12.53 -23.78 -27.92
CA SER A 389 -13.76 -24.57 -27.84
C SER A 389 -13.69 -25.77 -26.86
N HIS A 390 -12.49 -26.33 -26.67
CA HIS A 390 -12.24 -27.52 -25.84
C HIS A 390 -11.25 -27.26 -24.70
N PHE A 391 -11.09 -25.99 -24.31
CA PHE A 391 -10.18 -25.54 -23.26
C PHE A 391 -10.90 -25.54 -21.91
N ARG A 392 -10.42 -26.36 -20.96
CA ARG A 392 -10.96 -26.40 -19.58
C ARG A 392 -9.92 -25.88 -18.60
N ILE A 393 -10.37 -25.08 -17.63
CA ILE A 393 -9.52 -24.48 -16.61
C ILE A 393 -9.89 -25.10 -15.27
N ILE A 394 -8.92 -25.76 -14.62
CA ILE A 394 -9.10 -26.37 -13.31
C ILE A 394 -8.27 -25.59 -12.30
N TRP A 395 -8.92 -25.15 -11.23
CA TRP A 395 -8.29 -24.46 -10.11
C TRP A 395 -7.77 -25.47 -9.08
N GLN A 396 -6.90 -25.04 -8.16
CA GLN A 396 -6.25 -25.92 -7.20
C GLN A 396 -7.22 -26.51 -6.17
N ASP A 397 -8.41 -25.91 -6.00
CA ASP A 397 -9.53 -26.50 -5.24
C ASP A 397 -10.30 -27.60 -6.02
N GLY A 398 -9.86 -27.93 -7.23
CA GLY A 398 -10.42 -28.97 -8.09
C GLY A 398 -11.66 -28.53 -8.89
N LYS A 399 -12.07 -27.26 -8.80
CA LYS A 399 -13.26 -26.76 -9.49
C LYS A 399 -12.94 -26.19 -10.86
N GLU A 400 -13.90 -26.31 -11.76
CA GLU A 400 -13.96 -25.61 -13.05
C GLU A 400 -14.87 -24.40 -12.89
N ASP A 401 -14.31 -23.21 -12.76
CA ASP A 401 -15.05 -21.97 -12.47
C ASP A 401 -14.47 -20.80 -13.26
N TYR A 402 -15.24 -20.31 -14.21
CA TYR A 402 -14.86 -19.23 -15.12
C TYR A 402 -15.23 -17.84 -14.62
N SER A 403 -15.92 -17.73 -13.48
CA SER A 403 -16.32 -16.44 -12.89
C SER A 403 -15.22 -15.79 -12.06
N ARG A 404 -14.15 -16.54 -11.76
CA ARG A 404 -13.06 -16.11 -10.90
C ARG A 404 -12.22 -15.01 -11.57
N PRO A 405 -11.88 -13.94 -10.84
CA PRO A 405 -11.17 -12.82 -11.41
C PRO A 405 -9.75 -13.22 -11.81
N ILE A 406 -9.23 -12.53 -12.83
CA ILE A 406 -7.81 -12.52 -13.22
C ILE A 406 -7.40 -11.11 -13.62
N GLU A 407 -6.10 -10.83 -13.52
CA GLU A 407 -5.49 -9.63 -14.08
C GLU A 407 -4.64 -10.02 -15.28
N TYR A 408 -5.03 -9.55 -16.47
CA TYR A 408 -4.39 -9.89 -17.74
C TYR A 408 -3.77 -8.66 -18.39
N PHE A 409 -2.49 -8.74 -18.73
CA PHE A 409 -1.71 -7.73 -19.44
C PHE A 409 -1.28 -8.32 -20.77
N TYR A 410 -1.97 -7.93 -21.85
CA TYR A 410 -1.60 -8.34 -23.21
C TYR A 410 -0.38 -7.55 -23.73
N GLN A 411 0.21 -8.02 -24.83
CA GLN A 411 1.34 -7.36 -25.48
C GLN A 411 0.96 -5.93 -25.93
N GLY A 412 1.68 -4.89 -25.46
CA GLY A 412 1.32 -3.49 -25.74
C GLY A 412 0.35 -2.86 -24.75
N HIS A 413 -0.16 -3.62 -23.76
CA HIS A 413 -1.16 -3.14 -22.81
C HIS A 413 -0.61 -2.02 -21.91
N MET A 414 0.63 -2.14 -21.45
CA MET A 414 1.21 -1.14 -20.55
C MET A 414 1.52 0.15 -21.31
N TYR A 415 2.02 0.01 -22.54
CA TYR A 415 2.31 1.14 -23.41
C TYR A 415 1.06 1.91 -23.84
N SER A 416 -0.01 1.21 -24.21
CA SER A 416 -1.30 1.84 -24.56
C SER A 416 -1.89 2.58 -23.36
N LYS A 417 -1.94 1.95 -22.18
CA LYS A 417 -2.41 2.62 -20.96
C LYS A 417 -1.58 3.83 -20.57
N SER A 418 -0.25 3.80 -20.75
CA SER A 418 0.58 4.98 -20.46
C SER A 418 0.36 6.15 -21.44
N LYS A 419 -0.24 5.91 -22.60
CA LYS A 419 -0.55 6.92 -23.63
C LYS A 419 -2.00 7.42 -23.62
N ASP A 420 -2.95 6.50 -23.50
CA ASP A 420 -4.38 6.76 -23.74
C ASP A 420 -5.14 7.14 -22.47
N GLN A 421 -4.65 6.74 -21.28
CA GLN A 421 -5.16 7.20 -19.99
C GLN A 421 -4.14 8.15 -19.36
N GLY A 422 -4.60 9.31 -18.93
CA GLY A 422 -3.78 10.15 -18.05
C GLY A 422 -3.49 9.38 -16.77
N ILE A 423 -2.27 9.44 -16.26
CA ILE A 423 -1.93 8.83 -14.96
C ILE A 423 -2.88 9.27 -13.84
N GLU A 424 -3.50 10.44 -13.99
CA GLU A 424 -4.56 10.94 -13.11
C GLU A 424 -5.76 9.99 -12.98
N ASP A 425 -6.18 9.32 -14.04
CA ASP A 425 -7.34 8.41 -13.98
C ASP A 425 -6.96 7.12 -13.25
N ILE A 426 -5.76 6.60 -13.53
CA ILE A 426 -5.20 5.49 -12.76
C ILE A 426 -5.14 5.88 -11.28
N VAL A 427 -4.53 7.01 -10.95
CA VAL A 427 -4.43 7.52 -9.56
C VAL A 427 -5.82 7.65 -8.91
N LYS A 428 -6.83 8.18 -9.62
CA LYS A 428 -8.20 8.28 -9.10
C LYS A 428 -8.81 6.91 -8.84
N ASP A 429 -8.66 5.97 -9.76
CA ASP A 429 -9.14 4.60 -9.60
C ASP A 429 -8.45 3.92 -8.40
N LEU A 430 -7.14 4.14 -8.22
CA LEU A 430 -6.38 3.64 -7.07
C LEU A 430 -6.92 4.20 -5.76
N ILE A 431 -7.11 5.51 -5.70
CA ILE A 431 -7.64 6.18 -4.51
C ILE A 431 -9.05 5.67 -4.19
N GLN A 432 -9.90 5.47 -5.21
CA GLN A 432 -11.25 4.92 -5.01
C GLN A 432 -11.25 3.47 -4.53
N GLN A 433 -10.28 2.64 -4.96
CA GLN A 433 -10.15 1.27 -4.46
C GLN A 433 -9.78 1.25 -2.97
N LYS A 434 -8.96 2.20 -2.51
CA LYS A 434 -8.55 2.31 -1.09
C LYS A 434 -9.59 3.02 -0.22
N ASP A 435 -10.21 4.09 -0.73
CA ASP A 435 -11.26 4.86 -0.06
C ASP A 435 -12.31 5.33 -1.07
N ASN A 436 -13.32 4.48 -1.28
CA ASN A 436 -14.38 4.72 -2.25
C ASN A 436 -15.28 5.94 -1.93
N LYS A 437 -15.19 6.50 -0.73
CA LYS A 437 -15.97 7.66 -0.28
C LYS A 437 -15.16 8.95 -0.19
N LEU A 438 -13.84 8.92 -0.44
CA LEU A 438 -12.99 10.11 -0.28
C LEU A 438 -13.44 11.25 -1.19
N PHE A 439 -13.55 10.97 -2.50
CA PHE A 439 -13.98 11.97 -3.48
C PHE A 439 -15.44 12.41 -3.29
N SER A 440 -16.33 11.49 -2.87
CA SER A 440 -17.73 11.86 -2.62
C SER A 440 -17.86 12.78 -1.40
N ARG A 441 -17.17 12.48 -0.29
CA ARG A 441 -17.15 13.34 0.90
C ARG A 441 -16.66 14.75 0.58
N PHE A 442 -15.58 14.85 -0.20
CA PHE A 442 -15.02 16.13 -0.63
C PHE A 442 -15.98 16.90 -1.55
N LYS A 443 -16.68 16.19 -2.45
CA LYS A 443 -17.70 16.79 -3.30
C LYS A 443 -18.85 17.34 -2.47
N ASP A 444 -19.38 16.55 -1.53
CA ASP A 444 -20.50 16.95 -0.67
C ASP A 444 -20.16 18.17 0.18
N GLN A 445 -18.95 18.22 0.74
CA GLN A 445 -18.45 19.38 1.49
C GLN A 445 -18.34 20.64 0.61
N ASN A 446 -17.82 20.51 -0.62
CA ASN A 446 -17.75 21.63 -1.56
C ASN A 446 -19.14 22.12 -1.97
N ASP A 447 -20.07 21.20 -2.25
CA ASP A 447 -21.42 21.55 -2.67
C ASP A 447 -22.20 22.25 -1.54
N PHE A 448 -22.04 21.81 -0.29
CA PHE A 448 -22.58 22.49 0.89
C PHE A 448 -22.08 23.93 1.02
N LEU A 449 -20.76 24.13 0.89
CA LEU A 449 -20.16 25.46 1.03
C LEU A 449 -20.53 26.41 -0.11
N ARG A 450 -20.60 25.90 -1.34
CA ARG A 450 -21.10 26.69 -2.48
C ARG A 450 -22.52 27.18 -2.21
N HIS A 451 -23.37 26.33 -1.66
CA HIS A 451 -24.73 26.71 -1.29
C HIS A 451 -24.75 27.82 -0.22
N GLU A 452 -23.94 27.70 0.83
CA GLU A 452 -23.82 28.76 1.86
C GLU A 452 -23.33 30.10 1.27
N ILE A 453 -22.28 30.05 0.46
CA ILE A 453 -21.69 31.23 -0.18
C ILE A 453 -22.72 31.90 -1.11
N SER A 454 -23.43 31.11 -1.92
CA SER A 454 -24.49 31.60 -2.81
C SER A 454 -25.60 32.30 -2.03
N GLY A 455 -26.04 31.73 -0.90
CA GLY A 455 -27.03 32.35 -0.01
C GLY A 455 -26.57 33.68 0.59
N LYS A 456 -25.30 33.77 1.01
CA LYS A 456 -24.71 35.01 1.53
C LYS A 456 -24.57 36.09 0.45
N VAL A 457 -24.18 35.72 -0.77
CA VAL A 457 -24.13 36.65 -1.93
C VAL A 457 -25.51 37.23 -2.22
N SER A 458 -26.55 36.39 -2.30
CA SER A 458 -27.92 36.88 -2.54
C SER A 458 -28.40 37.80 -1.41
N THR A 459 -28.08 37.48 -0.16
CA THR A 459 -28.41 38.33 0.99
C THR A 459 -27.71 39.69 0.88
N TYR A 460 -26.43 39.70 0.50
CA TYR A 460 -25.65 40.92 0.31
C TYR A 460 -26.27 41.87 -0.73
N PHE A 461 -26.62 41.37 -1.91
CA PHE A 461 -27.24 42.19 -2.96
C PHE A 461 -28.67 42.62 -2.59
N SER A 462 -29.42 41.81 -1.83
CA SER A 462 -30.75 42.21 -1.33
C SER A 462 -30.68 43.39 -0.34
N ILE A 463 -29.67 43.42 0.53
CA ILE A 463 -29.43 44.53 1.47
C ILE A 463 -29.00 45.79 0.71
N LEU A 464 -28.13 45.65 -0.30
CA LEU A 464 -27.75 46.79 -1.16
C LEU A 464 -28.93 47.39 -1.91
N SER A 465 -29.81 46.55 -2.48
CA SER A 465 -31.04 47.03 -3.13
C SER A 465 -31.92 47.79 -2.15
N SER A 466 -32.13 47.24 -0.95
CA SER A 466 -32.93 47.88 0.10
C SER A 466 -32.33 49.22 0.56
N LEU A 467 -31.00 49.30 0.69
CA LEU A 467 -30.30 50.55 1.01
C LEU A 467 -30.50 51.61 -0.06
N SER A 468 -30.39 51.23 -1.34
CA SER A 468 -30.66 52.12 -2.48
C SER A 468 -32.10 52.64 -2.46
N ASP A 469 -33.07 51.77 -2.15
CA ASP A 469 -34.49 52.15 -2.06
C ASP A 469 -34.73 53.14 -0.91
N TYR A 470 -34.19 52.90 0.29
CA TYR A 470 -34.32 53.82 1.41
C TYR A 470 -33.59 55.15 1.19
N GLN A 471 -32.41 55.13 0.55
CA GLN A 471 -31.71 56.35 0.16
C GLN A 471 -32.52 57.15 -0.86
N SER A 472 -33.18 56.49 -1.81
CA SER A 472 -34.07 57.15 -2.77
C SER A 472 -35.31 57.75 -2.10
N GLN A 473 -35.91 57.06 -1.13
CA GLN A 473 -37.01 57.59 -0.31
C GLN A 473 -36.59 58.82 0.50
N LEU A 474 -35.37 58.80 1.06
CA LEU A 474 -34.81 59.93 1.81
C LEU A 474 -34.64 61.17 0.89
N ILE A 475 -34.15 60.98 -0.33
CA ILE A 475 -34.03 62.06 -1.34
C ILE A 475 -35.41 62.65 -1.68
N GLN A 476 -36.46 61.84 -1.79
CA GLN A 476 -37.81 62.30 -2.10
C GLN A 476 -38.48 63.08 -0.96
N LYS A 477 -38.12 62.82 0.31
CA LYS A 477 -38.73 63.44 1.49
C LYS A 477 -38.23 64.86 1.80
N GLY A 478 -37.13 65.29 1.16
CA GLY A 478 -36.57 66.64 1.31
C GLY A 478 -35.59 66.78 2.47
N ASN A 479 -35.03 67.99 2.63
CA ASN A 479 -33.99 68.26 3.63
C ASN A 479 -34.61 68.43 5.03
N LYS A 480 -34.11 67.63 5.99
CA LYS A 480 -34.55 67.65 7.39
C LYS A 480 -34.39 69.04 8.03
N ASP A 481 -33.31 69.76 7.72
CA ASP A 481 -33.03 71.06 8.31
C ASP A 481 -34.06 72.13 7.89
N ASP A 482 -34.51 72.09 6.63
CA ASP A 482 -35.52 73.03 6.11
C ASP A 482 -36.89 72.78 6.75
N ILE A 483 -37.28 71.51 6.93
CA ILE A 483 -38.52 71.12 7.62
C ILE A 483 -38.46 71.51 9.10
N GLN A 484 -37.30 71.35 9.75
CA GLN A 484 -37.08 71.74 11.14
C GLN A 484 -37.17 73.26 11.35
N ASN A 485 -36.65 74.06 10.42
CA ASN A 485 -36.79 75.51 10.44
C ASN A 485 -38.26 75.94 10.32
N GLN A 486 -39.02 75.29 9.44
CA GLN A 486 -40.45 75.56 9.27
C GLN A 486 -41.28 75.16 10.50
N VAL A 487 -40.94 74.08 11.19
CA VAL A 487 -41.51 73.72 12.49
C VAL A 487 -41.25 74.80 13.53
N ASN A 488 -40.04 75.37 13.56
CA ASN A 488 -39.69 76.45 14.50
C ASN A 488 -40.49 77.73 14.20
N GLU A 489 -40.63 78.13 12.94
CA GLU A 489 -41.45 79.29 12.54
C GLU A 489 -42.93 79.14 12.91
N LEU A 490 -43.53 77.97 12.61
CA LEU A 490 -44.93 77.69 12.96
C LEU A 490 -45.15 77.68 14.48
N SER A 491 -44.17 77.23 15.25
CA SER A 491 -44.21 77.25 16.72
C SER A 491 -44.23 78.67 17.27
N ILE A 492 -43.44 79.58 16.67
CA ILE A 492 -43.41 81.00 17.04
C ILE A 492 -44.73 81.70 16.67
N GLN A 493 -45.33 81.38 15.53
CA GLN A 493 -46.63 81.95 15.11
C GLN A 493 -47.79 81.56 16.03
N ILE A 494 -47.75 80.35 16.60
CA ILE A 494 -48.75 79.89 17.58
C ILE A 494 -48.60 80.63 18.93
N GLN A 495 -47.38 80.99 19.33
CA GLN A 495 -47.13 81.76 20.57
C GLN A 495 -47.58 83.22 20.50
N ASN A 496 -47.65 83.82 19.31
CA ASN A 496 -47.90 85.26 19.13
C ASN A 496 -49.38 85.65 18.94
N ASN A 497 -50.34 84.70 18.90
CA ASN A 497 -51.77 85.01 18.74
C ASN A 497 -52.50 85.18 20.08
N ASP A 498 -53.41 86.15 20.12
CA ASP A 498 -53.88 86.96 21.26
C ASP A 498 -54.40 86.23 22.52
N ILE A 499 -53.97 86.74 23.68
CA ILE A 499 -54.18 86.22 25.03
C ILE A 499 -55.36 86.99 25.68
N GLY A 500 -56.60 86.53 25.45
CA GLY A 500 -57.80 87.21 25.96
C GLY A 500 -58.34 86.68 27.31
N ASN A 501 -58.09 85.42 27.65
CA ASN A 501 -58.75 84.74 28.80
C ASN A 501 -57.80 83.91 29.69
N ILE A 502 -56.49 83.92 29.42
CA ILE A 502 -55.48 83.13 30.12
C ILE A 502 -54.32 84.08 30.46
N THR A 503 -53.71 83.98 31.63
CA THR A 503 -52.54 84.80 31.97
C THR A 503 -51.25 84.24 31.34
N GLN A 504 -50.22 85.07 31.15
CA GLN A 504 -48.92 84.59 30.66
C GLN A 504 -48.31 83.50 31.55
N GLU A 505 -48.52 83.57 32.87
CA GLU A 505 -48.12 82.51 33.81
C GLU A 505 -48.89 81.20 33.57
N GLU A 506 -50.22 81.25 33.43
CA GLU A 506 -51.02 80.04 33.15
C GLU A 506 -50.65 79.37 31.81
N MET A 507 -50.27 80.14 30.80
CA MET A 507 -49.82 79.62 29.50
C MET A 507 -48.40 79.06 29.55
N ALA A 508 -47.50 79.67 30.32
CA ALA A 508 -46.16 79.15 30.57
C ALA A 508 -46.20 77.83 31.35
N ASP A 509 -47.04 77.75 32.38
CA ASP A 509 -47.27 76.52 33.17
C ASP A 509 -47.89 75.40 32.32
N PHE A 510 -48.84 75.73 31.43
CA PHE A 510 -49.39 74.76 30.48
C PHE A 510 -48.33 74.25 29.50
N ASN A 511 -47.51 75.14 28.93
CA ASN A 511 -46.45 74.75 28.00
C ASN A 511 -45.40 73.85 28.68
N ALA A 512 -44.96 74.20 29.88
CA ALA A 512 -44.04 73.37 30.67
C ALA A 512 -44.67 72.00 31.03
N SER A 513 -45.94 71.98 31.40
CA SER A 513 -46.69 70.75 31.67
C SER A 513 -46.86 69.89 30.41
N ASN A 514 -47.05 70.52 29.24
CA ASN A 514 -47.24 69.84 27.96
C ASN A 514 -45.91 69.31 27.38
N GLU A 515 -44.79 70.00 27.58
CA GLU A 515 -43.46 69.44 27.32
C GLU A 515 -43.18 68.24 28.22
N THR A 516 -43.51 68.34 29.51
CA THR A 516 -43.39 67.22 30.45
C THR A 516 -44.26 66.05 30.03
N LEU A 517 -45.51 66.28 29.60
CA LEU A 517 -46.39 65.26 29.05
C LEU A 517 -45.86 64.65 27.75
N LYS A 518 -45.24 65.43 26.86
CA LYS A 518 -44.58 64.87 25.67
C LYS A 518 -43.47 63.91 26.03
N ILE A 519 -42.62 64.27 26.98
CA ILE A 519 -41.53 63.41 27.46
C ILE A 519 -42.10 62.15 28.11
N LEU A 520 -43.10 62.28 28.98
CA LEU A 520 -43.75 61.16 29.65
C LEU A 520 -44.48 60.23 28.66
N ASN A 521 -45.20 60.76 27.68
CA ASN A 521 -45.88 59.95 26.65
C ASN A 521 -44.88 59.24 25.74
N LYS A 522 -43.78 59.91 25.34
CA LYS A 522 -42.71 59.27 24.57
C LYS A 522 -42.04 58.14 25.37
N ASN A 523 -41.84 58.36 26.67
CA ASN A 523 -41.32 57.33 27.56
C ASN A 523 -42.31 56.17 27.71
N LEU A 524 -43.61 56.45 27.83
CA LEU A 524 -44.66 55.43 27.93
C LEU A 524 -44.72 54.57 26.66
N GLU A 525 -44.74 55.19 25.49
CA GLU A 525 -44.73 54.52 24.19
C GLU A 525 -43.47 53.66 24.02
N GLY A 526 -42.30 54.19 24.40
CA GLY A 526 -41.05 53.44 24.43
C GLY A 526 -41.09 52.23 25.36
N LEU A 527 -41.65 52.38 26.57
CA LEU A 527 -41.80 51.28 27.54
C LEU A 527 -42.79 50.21 27.06
N ILE A 528 -43.90 50.60 26.43
CA ILE A 528 -44.88 49.67 25.85
C ILE A 528 -44.26 48.90 24.68
N THR A 529 -43.60 49.60 23.76
CA THR A 529 -42.93 49.00 22.62
C THR A 529 -41.84 48.03 23.07
N PHE A 530 -41.04 48.42 24.07
CA PHE A 530 -40.01 47.55 24.64
C PHE A 530 -40.61 46.33 25.35
N LYS A 531 -41.75 46.48 26.03
CA LYS A 531 -42.48 45.38 26.67
C LYS A 531 -42.99 44.37 25.65
N GLU A 532 -43.52 44.82 24.51
CA GLU A 532 -43.99 43.95 23.42
C GLU A 532 -42.81 43.24 22.74
N LEU A 533 -41.75 43.97 22.40
CA LEU A 533 -40.52 43.40 21.85
C LEU A 533 -39.95 42.31 22.75
N LEU A 534 -39.87 42.56 24.07
CA LEU A 534 -39.32 41.58 25.02
C LEU A 534 -40.23 40.35 25.16
N LYS A 535 -41.56 40.49 25.02
CA LYS A 535 -42.49 39.34 25.03
C LYS A 535 -42.24 38.40 23.86
N ASP A 536 -41.93 38.94 22.69
CA ASP A 536 -41.74 38.17 21.45
C ASP A 536 -40.32 37.57 21.32
N LYS A 537 -39.38 37.92 22.18
CA LYS A 537 -38.03 37.31 22.19
C LYS A 537 -37.99 35.97 22.90
N HIS A 538 -37.38 34.99 22.26
CA HIS A 538 -37.11 33.66 22.79
C HIS A 538 -35.62 33.47 23.08
N CYS A 539 -35.30 32.51 23.96
CA CYS A 539 -33.89 32.18 24.25
C CYS A 539 -33.12 31.78 22.97
N SER A 540 -33.79 31.16 21.98
CA SER A 540 -33.26 30.83 20.64
C SER A 540 -32.67 32.03 19.90
N ASP A 541 -33.23 33.21 20.09
CA ASP A 541 -32.81 34.43 19.38
C ASP A 541 -31.47 34.95 19.88
N PHE A 542 -31.04 34.53 21.07
CA PHE A 542 -29.72 34.82 21.64
C PHE A 542 -28.67 33.74 21.34
N TYR A 543 -29.08 32.53 20.90
CA TYR A 543 -28.15 31.43 20.61
C TYR A 543 -27.21 31.71 19.44
N GLN A 544 -27.59 32.58 18.50
CA GLN A 544 -26.76 32.94 17.34
C GLN A 544 -25.42 33.62 17.70
N LEU A 545 -25.28 34.18 18.91
CA LEU A 545 -24.04 34.83 19.35
C LEU A 545 -23.08 33.92 20.14
N LEU A 546 -23.52 32.74 20.56
CA LEU A 546 -22.79 31.88 21.50
C LEU A 546 -22.47 30.47 20.95
N ASN A 547 -22.37 30.31 19.62
CA ASN A 547 -21.97 29.04 19.01
C ASN A 547 -20.50 29.00 18.52
N PRO A 548 -19.47 29.03 19.41
CA PRO A 548 -18.09 28.79 19.01
C PRO A 548 -17.67 27.30 19.05
N LEU A 549 -18.60 26.34 19.19
CA LEU A 549 -18.28 24.92 19.38
C LEU A 549 -19.00 23.95 18.43
N GLU A 550 -19.31 24.37 17.20
CA GLU A 550 -19.46 23.42 16.09
C GLU A 550 -18.07 22.95 15.62
N LEU A 551 -17.34 22.28 16.51
CA LEU A 551 -16.19 21.48 16.15
C LEU A 551 -16.71 20.09 15.78
N ASN A 552 -16.66 19.78 14.49
CA ASN A 552 -16.97 18.47 13.93
C ASN A 552 -15.88 17.47 14.36
N LEU A 553 -15.92 17.03 15.62
CA LEU A 553 -14.93 16.12 16.21
C LEU A 553 -15.38 14.67 15.96
N ASN A 554 -14.80 14.05 14.94
CA ASN A 554 -14.95 12.62 14.61
C ASN A 554 -14.28 11.66 15.63
N TYR A 555 -14.37 11.95 16.94
CA TYR A 555 -13.87 11.06 17.99
C TYR A 555 -15.02 10.55 18.85
N VAL A 556 -15.51 9.36 18.48
CA VAL A 556 -16.66 8.64 19.09
C VAL A 556 -16.56 8.53 20.63
N LEU A 557 -15.33 8.51 21.18
CA LEU A 557 -15.09 8.33 22.62
C LEU A 557 -15.46 9.52 23.51
N VAL A 558 -15.59 10.74 22.97
CA VAL A 558 -15.83 11.97 23.76
C VAL A 558 -17.10 12.72 23.34
N GLN A 559 -17.76 12.30 22.27
CA GLN A 559 -18.96 12.93 21.73
C GLN A 559 -20.09 13.06 22.78
N SER A 560 -20.36 12.01 23.54
CA SER A 560 -21.41 12.00 24.56
C SER A 560 -21.14 12.99 25.71
N HIS A 561 -19.86 13.24 26.06
CA HIS A 561 -19.50 14.21 27.08
C HIS A 561 -19.76 15.64 26.60
N PHE A 562 -19.45 15.95 25.35
CA PHE A 562 -19.73 17.25 24.75
C PHE A 562 -21.24 17.49 24.55
N GLU A 563 -21.99 16.48 24.10
CA GLU A 563 -23.45 16.56 23.99
C GLU A 563 -24.11 16.81 25.35
N SER A 564 -23.64 16.13 26.40
CA SER A 564 -24.10 16.35 27.78
C SER A 564 -23.80 17.77 28.26
N PHE A 565 -22.58 18.25 28.05
CA PHE A 565 -22.16 19.60 28.44
C PHE A 565 -22.95 20.69 27.69
N ALA A 566 -23.15 20.52 26.37
CA ALA A 566 -23.95 21.43 25.55
C ALA A 566 -25.41 21.47 26.01
N SER A 567 -25.98 20.33 26.39
CA SER A 567 -27.33 20.23 26.93
C SER A 567 -27.48 20.92 28.29
N GLU A 568 -26.50 20.78 29.18
CA GLU A 568 -26.48 21.48 30.47
C GLU A 568 -26.39 22.99 30.32
N ILE A 569 -25.48 23.48 29.47
CA ILE A 569 -25.41 24.92 29.13
C ILE A 569 -26.75 25.38 28.57
N LYS A 570 -27.36 24.61 27.66
CA LYS A 570 -28.65 24.97 27.06
C LYS A 570 -29.73 25.17 28.12
N LYS A 571 -29.81 24.25 29.07
CA LYS A 571 -30.78 24.28 30.16
C LYS A 571 -30.54 25.44 31.13
N LEU A 572 -29.30 25.69 31.52
CA LEU A 572 -28.90 26.80 32.40
C LEU A 572 -29.25 28.15 31.77
N THR A 573 -28.87 28.36 30.51
CA THR A 573 -29.11 29.61 29.78
C THR A 573 -30.60 29.87 29.59
N THR A 574 -31.38 28.84 29.22
CA THR A 574 -32.84 28.97 29.07
C THR A 574 -33.51 29.39 30.39
N THR A 575 -33.08 28.77 31.50
CA THR A 575 -33.64 29.07 32.83
C THR A 575 -33.33 30.49 33.28
N GLN A 576 -32.06 30.91 33.13
CA GLN A 576 -31.60 32.27 33.45
C GLN A 576 -32.33 33.32 32.60
N PHE A 577 -32.52 33.05 31.30
CA PHE A 577 -33.19 33.96 30.38
C PHE A 577 -34.68 34.15 30.74
N GLU A 578 -35.42 33.07 31.01
CA GLU A 578 -36.82 33.18 31.40
C GLU A 578 -36.99 33.93 32.73
N GLN A 579 -36.07 33.72 33.67
CA GLN A 579 -36.05 34.45 34.94
C GLN A 579 -35.79 35.95 34.73
N PHE A 580 -34.80 36.30 33.91
CA PHE A 580 -34.52 37.68 33.50
C PHE A 580 -35.72 38.32 32.79
N LYS A 581 -36.34 37.62 31.83
CA LYS A 581 -37.50 38.08 31.07
C LYS A 581 -38.67 38.38 32.00
N LYS A 582 -38.96 37.49 32.94
CA LYS A 582 -40.03 37.67 33.95
C LYS A 582 -39.79 38.90 34.82
N LEU A 583 -38.59 39.04 35.41
CA LEU A 583 -38.23 40.17 36.27
C LEU A 583 -38.28 41.51 35.51
N SER A 584 -37.75 41.52 34.29
CA SER A 584 -37.75 42.71 33.42
C SER A 584 -39.15 43.12 33.02
N LEU A 585 -40.01 42.19 32.61
CA LEU A 585 -41.42 42.47 32.25
C LEU A 585 -42.23 43.02 33.43
N GLN A 586 -41.98 42.52 34.63
CA GLN A 586 -42.60 43.03 35.85
C GLN A 586 -42.16 44.47 36.13
N THR A 587 -40.84 44.71 36.12
CA THR A 587 -40.26 46.04 36.34
C THR A 587 -40.77 47.07 35.32
N ILE A 588 -40.85 46.70 34.04
CA ILE A 588 -41.39 47.57 32.98
C ILE A 588 -42.87 47.87 33.21
N SER A 589 -43.65 46.87 33.64
CA SER A 589 -45.08 47.07 33.92
C SER A 589 -45.32 48.03 35.09
N ASP A 590 -44.50 47.95 36.15
CA ASP A 590 -44.56 48.86 37.28
C ASP A 590 -44.17 50.30 36.88
N GLN A 591 -43.16 50.45 36.01
CA GLN A 591 -42.76 51.73 35.43
C GLN A 591 -43.88 52.35 34.57
N ILE A 592 -44.53 51.55 33.72
CA ILE A 592 -45.69 51.99 32.92
C ILE A 592 -46.78 52.57 33.82
N LEU A 593 -47.19 51.83 34.86
CA LEU A 593 -48.22 52.29 35.80
C LEU A 593 -47.83 53.59 36.50
N LYS A 594 -46.55 53.76 36.82
CA LYS A 594 -46.04 54.98 37.45
C LYS A 594 -46.13 56.18 36.49
N VAL A 595 -45.69 56.01 35.24
CA VAL A 595 -45.74 57.05 34.21
C VAL A 595 -47.18 57.41 33.85
N GLU A 596 -48.07 56.42 33.71
CA GLU A 596 -49.51 56.64 33.48
C GLU A 596 -50.14 57.48 34.60
N LYS A 597 -49.78 57.21 35.86
CA LYS A 597 -50.27 57.97 37.01
C LYS A 597 -49.74 59.40 37.02
N GLU A 598 -48.50 59.63 36.62
CA GLU A 598 -47.90 60.96 36.49
C GLU A 598 -48.58 61.78 35.38
N ILE A 599 -48.86 61.15 34.22
CA ILE A 599 -49.61 61.76 33.12
C ILE A 599 -51.00 62.20 33.59
N LEU A 600 -51.72 61.31 34.29
CA LEU A 600 -53.08 61.56 34.77
C LEU A 600 -53.12 62.68 35.82
N ASN A 601 -52.09 62.77 36.67
CA ASN A 601 -51.92 63.86 37.63
C ASN A 601 -51.72 65.22 36.93
N ILE A 602 -50.89 65.29 35.88
CA ILE A 602 -50.67 66.55 35.15
C ILE A 602 -51.96 66.97 34.41
N GLN A 603 -52.61 66.05 33.72
CA GLN A 603 -53.85 66.30 32.97
C GLN A 603 -55.05 66.69 33.86
N SER A 604 -55.02 66.30 35.14
CA SER A 604 -56.12 66.59 36.07
C SER A 604 -56.05 67.96 36.71
N THR A 605 -54.93 68.69 36.59
CA THR A 605 -54.75 70.04 37.15
C THR A 605 -55.72 71.06 36.53
N ASP A 606 -56.24 71.96 37.36
CA ASP A 606 -57.24 72.96 36.94
C ASP A 606 -56.70 73.94 35.88
N THR A 607 -55.42 74.31 35.99
CA THR A 607 -54.71 75.12 34.98
C THR A 607 -54.61 74.40 33.64
N PHE A 608 -54.27 73.10 33.63
CA PHE A 608 -54.16 72.33 32.40
C PHE A 608 -55.50 72.18 31.67
N LYS A 609 -56.57 71.83 32.39
CA LYS A 609 -57.93 71.73 31.82
C LYS A 609 -58.45 73.05 31.30
N LYS A 610 -58.21 74.15 32.01
CA LYS A 610 -58.66 75.50 31.61
C LYS A 610 -58.00 75.95 30.31
N VAL A 611 -56.69 75.74 30.16
CA VAL A 611 -55.92 76.12 28.95
C VAL A 611 -56.18 75.15 27.78
N GLU A 612 -56.35 73.84 28.03
CA GLU A 612 -56.67 72.85 27.01
C GLU A 612 -58.04 73.09 26.35
N VAL A 613 -59.05 73.45 27.16
CA VAL A 613 -60.39 73.81 26.67
C VAL A 613 -60.35 75.07 25.81
N TYR A 614 -59.55 76.06 26.20
CA TYR A 614 -59.37 77.29 25.42
C TYR A 614 -58.69 77.05 24.07
N LEU A 615 -57.59 76.29 24.04
CA LEU A 615 -56.85 75.95 22.81
C LEU A 615 -57.69 75.15 21.81
N LYS A 616 -58.59 74.27 22.29
CA LYS A 616 -59.53 73.52 21.44
C LYS A 616 -60.69 74.37 20.90
N SER A 617 -60.95 75.55 21.48
CA SER A 617 -62.11 76.40 21.18
C SER A 617 -61.83 77.60 20.26
N SER A 618 -60.56 77.87 19.89
CA SER A 618 -60.16 79.01 19.05
C SER A 618 -60.03 78.63 17.57
N ASP A 619 -60.93 79.15 16.72
CA ASP A 619 -60.98 78.88 15.27
C ASP A 619 -59.72 79.34 14.50
N ALA A 620 -58.91 80.24 15.07
CA ALA A 620 -57.71 80.78 14.42
C ALA A 620 -56.44 79.91 14.61
N ILE A 621 -56.36 79.10 15.67
CA ILE A 621 -55.15 78.33 16.05
C ILE A 621 -55.17 76.91 15.47
N LYS A 622 -56.37 76.35 15.25
CA LYS A 622 -56.58 74.98 14.75
C LYS A 622 -55.83 74.64 13.45
N PRO A 623 -55.84 75.47 12.39
CA PRO A 623 -55.12 75.13 11.15
C PRO A 623 -53.58 75.22 11.30
N LEU A 624 -53.07 76.08 12.18
CA LEU A 624 -51.63 76.17 12.46
C LEU A 624 -51.13 74.94 13.24
N LEU A 625 -51.93 74.44 14.20
CA LEU A 625 -51.63 73.21 14.93
C LEU A 625 -51.65 71.97 14.02
N GLU A 626 -52.64 71.85 13.13
CA GLU A 626 -52.71 70.77 12.14
C GLU A 626 -51.47 70.78 11.22
N ARG A 627 -51.02 71.97 10.79
CA ARG A 627 -49.83 72.15 9.94
C ARG A 627 -48.52 71.86 10.69
N LEU A 628 -48.40 72.29 11.96
CA LEU A 628 -47.26 71.98 12.81
C LEU A 628 -47.12 70.47 13.05
N ASN A 629 -48.25 69.79 13.28
CA ASN A 629 -48.25 68.34 13.52
C ASN A 629 -47.88 67.56 12.26
N THR A 630 -48.30 68.01 11.07
CA THR A 630 -47.91 67.39 9.81
C THR A 630 -46.42 67.54 9.50
N GLU A 631 -45.82 68.71 9.74
CA GLU A 631 -44.38 68.89 9.55
C GLU A 631 -43.56 68.10 10.58
N LYS A 632 -44.02 68.01 11.84
CA LYS A 632 -43.39 67.14 12.85
C LYS A 632 -43.47 65.65 12.50
N ALA A 633 -44.58 65.20 11.92
CA ALA A 633 -44.73 63.82 11.46
C ALA A 633 -43.72 63.47 10.36
N LYS A 634 -43.43 64.39 9.43
CA LYS A 634 -42.40 64.20 8.39
C LYS A 634 -41.01 64.02 8.99
N ILE A 635 -40.66 64.77 10.04
CA ILE A 635 -39.36 64.63 10.72
C ILE A 635 -39.22 63.23 11.35
N LEU A 636 -40.29 62.73 11.99
CA LEU A 636 -40.31 61.37 12.56
C LEU A 636 -40.16 60.28 11.47
N GLU A 637 -40.79 60.45 10.31
CA GLU A 637 -40.61 59.53 9.18
C GLU A 637 -39.18 59.56 8.62
N ILE A 638 -38.56 60.73 8.52
CA ILE A 638 -37.15 60.86 8.10
C ILE A 638 -36.21 60.16 9.10
N ASP A 639 -36.47 60.32 10.40
CA ASP A 639 -35.68 59.65 11.45
C ASP A 639 -35.81 58.12 11.42
N ASP A 640 -37.01 57.59 11.16
CA ASP A 640 -37.22 56.14 10.96
C ASP A 640 -36.45 55.61 9.73
N ILE A 641 -36.45 56.35 8.62
CA ILE A 641 -35.68 55.97 7.42
C ILE A 641 -34.17 55.98 7.71
N LEU A 642 -33.66 57.00 8.39
CA LEU A 642 -32.24 57.09 8.78
C LEU A 642 -31.84 55.94 9.73
N GLU A 643 -32.70 55.59 10.69
CA GLU A 643 -32.48 54.45 11.58
C GLU A 643 -32.43 53.13 10.80
N LYS A 644 -33.34 52.92 9.84
CA LYS A 644 -33.33 51.75 8.94
C LYS A 644 -32.06 51.68 8.09
N ILE A 645 -31.61 52.81 7.52
CA ILE A 645 -30.35 52.89 6.77
C ILE A 645 -29.17 52.51 7.67
N SER A 646 -29.12 53.03 8.91
CA SER A 646 -28.04 52.72 9.85
C SER A 646 -27.98 51.22 10.18
N LYS A 647 -29.13 50.60 10.48
CA LYS A 647 -29.24 49.16 10.77
C LYS A 647 -28.82 48.30 9.58
N LEU A 648 -29.26 48.65 8.37
CA LEU A 648 -28.87 47.93 7.15
C LEU A 648 -27.38 48.09 6.85
N THR A 649 -26.81 49.28 7.07
CA THR A 649 -25.37 49.53 6.90
C THR A 649 -24.53 48.68 7.86
N THR A 650 -24.89 48.63 9.14
CA THR A 650 -24.22 47.78 10.13
C THR A 650 -24.37 46.28 9.78
N SER A 651 -25.54 45.88 9.30
CA SER A 651 -25.78 44.49 8.87
C SER A 651 -24.93 44.14 7.64
N LEU A 652 -24.75 45.07 6.71
CA LEU A 652 -23.92 44.91 5.53
C LEU A 652 -22.43 44.78 5.89
N GLU A 653 -21.92 45.60 6.81
CA GLU A 653 -20.55 45.48 7.32
C GLU A 653 -20.31 44.12 8.00
N SER A 654 -21.23 43.71 8.88
CA SER A 654 -21.16 42.39 9.54
C SER A 654 -21.16 41.25 8.51
N LEU A 655 -22.06 41.29 7.53
CA LEU A 655 -22.16 40.28 6.49
C LEU A 655 -20.89 40.23 5.64
N LYS A 656 -20.26 41.38 5.34
CA LYS A 656 -19.00 41.45 4.58
C LYS A 656 -17.86 40.76 5.32
N THR A 657 -17.73 41.01 6.63
CA THR A 657 -16.71 40.35 7.47
C THR A 657 -16.96 38.85 7.58
N GLU A 658 -18.22 38.45 7.77
CA GLU A 658 -18.62 37.04 7.84
C GLU A 658 -18.40 36.31 6.51
N PHE A 659 -18.73 36.95 5.40
CA PHE A 659 -18.54 36.41 4.05
C PHE A 659 -17.06 36.15 3.75
N GLN A 660 -16.18 37.12 4.06
CA GLN A 660 -14.72 36.96 3.92
C GLN A 660 -14.19 35.81 4.78
N ARG A 661 -14.63 35.70 6.04
CA ARG A 661 -14.24 34.61 6.95
C ARG A 661 -14.71 33.24 6.47
N THR A 662 -15.94 33.17 5.97
CA THR A 662 -16.55 31.92 5.48
C THR A 662 -15.80 31.41 4.26
N ILE A 663 -15.51 32.28 3.29
CA ILE A 663 -14.69 31.95 2.10
C ILE A 663 -13.30 31.45 2.52
N TRP A 664 -12.66 32.11 3.48
CA TRP A 664 -11.32 31.73 3.96
C TRP A 664 -11.29 30.33 4.59
N LEU A 665 -12.20 30.04 5.55
CA LEU A 665 -12.26 28.74 6.23
C LEU A 665 -12.65 27.59 5.29
N SER A 666 -13.62 27.85 4.43
CA SER A 666 -14.22 26.84 3.55
C SER A 666 -13.25 26.35 2.47
N MET A 667 -12.48 27.26 1.87
CA MET A 667 -11.67 26.91 0.71
C MET A 667 -10.27 26.40 1.05
N SER A 668 -9.68 26.88 2.16
CA SER A 668 -8.32 26.51 2.58
C SER A 668 -8.23 25.13 3.24
N ASN A 669 -9.20 24.75 4.08
CA ASN A 669 -9.11 23.49 4.84
C ASN A 669 -9.40 22.27 3.98
N ILE A 670 -10.40 22.36 3.11
CA ILE A 670 -10.89 21.21 2.33
C ILE A 670 -9.85 20.71 1.33
N ALA A 671 -9.24 21.59 0.55
CA ALA A 671 -8.20 21.21 -0.40
C ALA A 671 -6.97 20.61 0.31
N SER A 672 -6.59 21.18 1.46
CA SER A 672 -5.49 20.67 2.27
C SER A 672 -5.79 19.30 2.88
N GLU A 673 -7.00 19.07 3.37
CA GLU A 673 -7.45 17.76 3.89
C GLU A 673 -7.40 16.68 2.81
N LEU A 674 -7.87 16.98 1.59
CA LEU A 674 -7.81 16.05 0.47
C LEU A 674 -6.36 15.73 0.09
N ILE A 675 -5.50 16.75 -0.01
CA ILE A 675 -4.07 16.56 -0.30
C ILE A 675 -3.40 15.70 0.76
N GLN A 676 -3.70 15.94 2.04
CA GLN A 676 -3.14 15.18 3.15
C GLN A 676 -3.65 13.73 3.17
N ALA A 677 -4.93 13.52 2.87
CA ALA A 677 -5.49 12.18 2.73
C ALA A 677 -4.80 11.41 1.60
N ILE A 678 -4.58 12.06 0.44
CA ILE A 678 -3.90 11.44 -0.71
C ILE A 678 -2.43 11.15 -0.41
N SER A 679 -1.71 12.10 0.19
CA SER A 679 -0.29 11.92 0.51
C SER A 679 -0.03 10.87 1.60
N SER A 680 -1.05 10.53 2.40
CA SER A 680 -0.98 9.42 3.35
C SER A 680 -1.12 8.03 2.71
N ILE A 681 -1.55 7.93 1.45
CA ILE A 681 -1.71 6.65 0.75
C ILE A 681 -0.33 6.14 0.34
N THR A 682 0.15 5.13 1.05
CA THR A 682 1.40 4.43 0.72
C THR A 682 1.10 3.30 -0.27
N ILE A 683 1.70 3.36 -1.47
CA ILE A 683 1.59 2.29 -2.49
C ILE A 683 2.77 1.32 -2.35
N SER A 684 3.99 1.83 -2.49
CA SER A 684 5.23 1.07 -2.28
C SER A 684 6.33 2.00 -1.76
N GLN A 685 7.44 1.46 -1.26
CA GLN A 685 8.54 2.27 -0.69
C GLN A 685 9.15 3.27 -1.70
N ASP A 686 9.06 2.94 -2.98
CA ASP A 686 9.71 3.62 -4.11
C ASP A 686 8.71 4.33 -5.04
N LEU A 687 7.41 4.29 -4.76
CA LEU A 687 6.36 4.95 -5.54
C LEU A 687 5.51 5.86 -4.65
N GLN A 688 5.44 7.13 -5.01
CA GLN A 688 4.73 8.17 -4.26
C GLN A 688 3.76 8.93 -5.16
N ILE A 689 2.58 9.23 -4.62
CA ILE A 689 1.61 10.11 -5.28
C ILE A 689 1.59 11.43 -4.53
N LEU A 690 1.93 12.51 -5.25
CA LEU A 690 1.82 13.87 -4.75
C LEU A 690 0.56 14.53 -5.32
N ALA A 691 -0.28 15.06 -4.45
CA ALA A 691 -1.42 15.88 -4.84
C ALA A 691 -1.09 17.35 -4.60
N THR A 692 -1.30 18.19 -5.61
CA THR A 692 -1.11 19.65 -5.52
C THR A 692 -2.35 20.37 -6.00
N ASN A 693 -2.70 21.47 -5.34
CA ASN A 693 -3.81 22.32 -5.77
C ASN A 693 -3.29 23.37 -6.76
N ILE A 694 -3.76 23.35 -8.01
CA ILE A 694 -3.30 24.26 -9.06
C ILE A 694 -4.45 25.09 -9.62
N PHE A 695 -4.17 26.34 -10.00
CA PHE A 695 -5.16 27.23 -10.60
C PHE A 695 -5.50 26.80 -12.04
N ASP A 696 -6.79 26.64 -12.33
CA ASP A 696 -7.30 26.33 -13.67
C ASP A 696 -7.42 27.61 -14.50
N LYS A 697 -6.27 28.05 -15.03
CA LYS A 697 -6.16 29.24 -15.87
C LYS A 697 -7.13 29.20 -17.07
N PHE A 698 -7.32 28.02 -17.68
CA PHE A 698 -8.16 27.90 -18.86
C PHE A 698 -9.63 28.17 -18.53
N LYS A 699 -10.14 27.50 -17.48
CA LYS A 699 -11.51 27.70 -17.00
C LYS A 699 -11.76 29.15 -16.57
N PHE A 700 -10.81 29.76 -15.86
CA PHE A 700 -10.92 31.15 -15.43
C PHE A 700 -10.93 32.13 -16.59
N ASN A 701 -10.06 31.93 -17.58
CA ASN A 701 -9.98 32.77 -18.78
C ASN A 701 -11.31 32.76 -19.56
N GLU A 702 -11.90 31.58 -19.77
CA GLU A 702 -13.22 31.43 -20.41
C GLU A 702 -14.31 32.20 -19.66
N PHE A 703 -14.32 32.13 -18.33
CA PHE A 703 -15.26 32.88 -17.50
C PHE A 703 -15.11 34.40 -17.65
N ILE A 704 -13.88 34.92 -17.59
CA ILE A 704 -13.64 36.37 -17.74
C ILE A 704 -14.01 36.85 -19.14
N LYS A 705 -13.71 36.09 -20.19
CA LYS A 705 -14.12 36.41 -21.57
C LYS A 705 -15.63 36.37 -21.78
N LYS A 706 -16.32 35.51 -21.03
CA LYS A 706 -17.78 35.41 -21.05
C LYS A 706 -18.44 36.61 -20.37
N THR A 707 -17.91 37.06 -19.23
CA THR A 707 -18.57 38.06 -18.37
C THR A 707 -18.09 39.50 -18.59
N ILE A 708 -16.83 39.73 -18.96
CA ILE A 708 -16.22 41.05 -19.08
C ILE A 708 -15.86 41.34 -20.55
N ASN A 709 -16.14 42.56 -21.01
CA ASN A 709 -15.72 43.02 -22.33
C ASN A 709 -14.19 43.05 -22.43
N GLN A 710 -13.63 42.35 -23.41
CA GLN A 710 -12.18 42.15 -23.59
C GLN A 710 -11.49 43.24 -24.43
N GLN A 711 -12.19 44.32 -24.77
CA GLN A 711 -11.59 45.47 -25.47
C GLN A 711 -10.50 46.18 -24.64
N PRO A 712 -10.71 46.48 -23.34
CA PRO A 712 -9.67 47.11 -22.52
C PRO A 712 -8.49 46.16 -22.26
N GLU A 713 -7.26 46.68 -22.28
CA GLU A 713 -6.04 45.90 -21.97
C GLU A 713 -6.09 45.31 -20.55
N LYS A 714 -6.62 46.06 -19.57
CA LYS A 714 -6.78 45.58 -18.19
C LYS A 714 -7.68 44.34 -18.10
N ALA A 715 -8.72 44.25 -18.93
CA ALA A 715 -9.59 43.07 -18.99
C ALA A 715 -8.87 41.83 -19.54
N LYS A 716 -7.97 42.01 -20.51
CA LYS A 716 -7.13 40.92 -21.04
C LYS A 716 -6.13 40.43 -19.99
N LEU A 717 -5.53 41.33 -19.23
CA LEU A 717 -4.64 40.99 -18.12
C LEU A 717 -5.36 40.14 -17.07
N PHE A 718 -6.60 40.47 -16.71
CA PHE A 718 -7.40 39.63 -15.82
C PHE A 718 -7.71 38.25 -16.43
N ALA A 719 -8.00 38.16 -17.73
CA ALA A 719 -8.26 36.88 -18.39
C ALA A 719 -7.01 35.95 -18.41
N GLU A 720 -5.82 36.53 -18.48
CA GLU A 720 -4.55 35.80 -18.57
C GLU A 720 -3.83 35.61 -17.23
N MET A 721 -4.42 36.07 -16.13
CA MET A 721 -3.81 36.03 -14.80
C MET A 721 -3.53 34.60 -14.33
N GLN A 722 -2.56 34.50 -13.42
CA GLN A 722 -2.18 33.29 -12.69
C GLN A 722 -2.20 33.65 -11.21
N VAL A 723 -2.68 32.74 -10.38
CA VAL A 723 -2.72 32.91 -8.92
C VAL A 723 -2.17 31.66 -8.26
N ALA A 724 -1.36 31.86 -7.21
CA ALA A 724 -0.74 30.80 -6.44
C ALA A 724 -1.66 30.27 -5.33
N SER A 725 -2.64 31.07 -4.88
CA SER A 725 -3.51 30.73 -3.77
C SER A 725 -4.91 31.31 -3.92
N GLN A 726 -5.85 30.77 -3.13
CA GLN A 726 -7.22 31.31 -3.06
C GLN A 726 -7.26 32.71 -2.44
N ILE A 727 -6.28 33.06 -1.59
CA ILE A 727 -6.14 34.41 -1.01
C ILE A 727 -5.85 35.40 -2.13
N GLU A 728 -4.85 35.09 -2.96
CA GLU A 728 -4.51 35.92 -4.11
C GLU A 728 -5.67 36.02 -5.11
N LEU A 729 -6.44 34.93 -5.30
CA LEU A 729 -7.65 34.97 -6.12
C LEU A 729 -8.72 35.93 -5.57
N LEU A 730 -8.89 35.99 -4.25
CA LEU A 730 -9.82 36.91 -3.60
C LEU A 730 -9.36 38.37 -3.74
N ASP A 731 -8.06 38.62 -3.60
CA ASP A 731 -7.48 39.94 -3.86
C ASP A 731 -7.73 40.37 -5.31
N LYS A 732 -7.56 39.44 -6.26
CA LYS A 732 -7.86 39.69 -7.68
C LYS A 732 -9.34 39.92 -7.94
N TYR A 733 -10.24 39.23 -7.24
CA TYR A 733 -11.67 39.53 -7.30
C TYR A 733 -11.95 40.98 -6.89
N HIS A 734 -11.37 41.44 -5.78
CA HIS A 734 -11.53 42.82 -5.31
C HIS A 734 -10.97 43.83 -6.32
N GLU A 735 -9.82 43.53 -6.94
CA GLU A 735 -9.25 44.37 -8.01
C GLU A 735 -10.18 44.47 -9.24
N ILE A 736 -10.78 43.35 -9.65
CA ILE A 736 -11.73 43.32 -10.77
C ILE A 736 -12.98 44.14 -10.44
N VAL A 737 -13.54 44.00 -9.24
CA VAL A 737 -14.71 44.76 -8.79
C VAL A 737 -14.41 46.26 -8.74
N ALA A 738 -13.27 46.66 -8.18
CA ALA A 738 -12.86 48.06 -8.15
C ALA A 738 -12.75 48.66 -9.57
N SER A 739 -12.13 47.94 -10.51
CA SER A 739 -12.04 48.37 -11.91
C SER A 739 -13.39 48.46 -12.63
N LEU A 740 -14.39 47.67 -12.20
CA LEU A 740 -15.77 47.78 -12.70
C LEU A 740 -16.48 49.02 -12.12
N GLU A 741 -16.27 49.33 -10.85
CA GLU A 741 -16.82 50.50 -10.16
C GLU A 741 -16.22 51.81 -10.68
N GLU A 742 -14.92 51.83 -10.95
CA GLU A 742 -14.19 52.97 -11.55
C GLU A 742 -14.47 53.14 -13.05
N GLY A 743 -15.12 52.16 -13.69
CA GLY A 743 -15.51 52.19 -15.11
C GLY A 743 -14.37 51.93 -16.10
N GLU A 744 -13.22 51.45 -15.63
CA GLU A 744 -12.06 51.06 -16.44
C GLU A 744 -12.35 49.83 -17.31
N ILE A 745 -13.18 48.92 -16.81
CA ILE A 745 -13.69 47.76 -17.51
C ILE A 745 -15.22 47.72 -17.43
N ARG A 746 -15.86 46.98 -18.33
CA ARG A 746 -17.32 46.88 -18.39
C ARG A 746 -17.77 45.45 -18.60
N PHE A 747 -18.92 45.11 -18.02
CA PHE A 747 -19.56 43.84 -18.28
C PHE A 747 -19.93 43.69 -19.76
N ARG A 748 -19.93 42.43 -20.21
CA ARG A 748 -20.51 42.04 -21.49
C ARG A 748 -22.03 41.99 -21.35
N GLY A 749 -22.77 42.33 -22.42
CA GLY A 749 -24.22 42.47 -22.38
C GLY A 749 -24.92 41.26 -21.73
N GLY A 750 -25.78 41.53 -20.73
CA GLY A 750 -26.51 40.50 -19.98
C GLY A 750 -25.90 40.13 -18.62
N THR A 751 -24.71 40.62 -18.27
CA THR A 751 -24.07 40.37 -16.95
C THR A 751 -24.20 41.59 -16.04
N THR A 752 -24.60 41.36 -14.79
CA THR A 752 -24.61 42.32 -13.68
C THR A 752 -23.54 41.95 -12.65
N LEU A 753 -23.21 42.89 -11.75
CA LEU A 753 -22.29 42.61 -10.64
C LEU A 753 -22.78 41.44 -9.78
N GLU A 754 -24.08 41.36 -9.50
CA GLU A 754 -24.67 40.24 -8.75
C GLU A 754 -24.45 38.90 -9.46
N THR A 755 -24.78 38.81 -10.75
CA THR A 755 -24.59 37.57 -11.52
C THR A 755 -23.11 37.20 -11.66
N PHE A 756 -22.23 38.19 -11.80
CA PHE A 756 -20.78 37.97 -11.86
C PHE A 756 -20.25 37.43 -10.54
N THR A 757 -20.56 38.08 -9.42
CA THR A 757 -20.14 37.66 -8.08
C THR A 757 -20.66 36.26 -7.76
N LYS A 758 -21.92 35.98 -8.10
CA LYS A 758 -22.51 34.66 -7.92
C LYS A 758 -21.75 33.60 -8.72
N GLU A 759 -21.60 33.78 -10.03
CA GLU A 759 -20.88 32.82 -10.89
C GLU A 759 -19.38 32.72 -10.54
N PHE A 760 -18.76 33.79 -10.02
CA PHE A 760 -17.38 33.79 -9.53
C PHE A 760 -17.22 32.82 -8.36
N PHE A 761 -18.08 32.92 -7.35
CA PHE A 761 -17.97 32.11 -6.14
C PHE A 761 -18.60 30.71 -6.25
N ASP A 762 -19.51 30.49 -7.21
CA ASP A 762 -20.10 29.17 -7.48
C ASP A 762 -19.11 28.22 -8.19
N ASN A 763 -18.08 28.78 -8.84
CA ASN A 763 -17.08 28.03 -9.58
C ASN A 763 -15.86 27.66 -8.72
N SER A 764 -15.40 26.40 -8.83
CA SER A 764 -14.04 26.03 -8.41
C SER A 764 -13.03 26.44 -9.47
N TRP A 765 -12.10 27.32 -9.09
CA TRP A 765 -11.00 27.82 -9.92
C TRP A 765 -9.69 27.07 -9.73
N PHE A 766 -9.64 26.17 -8.76
CA PHE A 766 -8.51 25.29 -8.52
C PHE A 766 -8.89 23.85 -8.81
N LYS A 767 -7.92 23.07 -9.27
CA LYS A 767 -8.03 21.63 -9.49
C LYS A 767 -6.87 20.92 -8.82
N ILE A 768 -7.11 19.69 -8.37
CA ILE A 768 -6.05 18.83 -7.85
C ILE A 768 -5.31 18.21 -9.03
N LYS A 769 -4.01 18.48 -9.13
CA LYS A 769 -3.07 17.80 -10.02
C LYS A 769 -2.38 16.68 -9.25
N PHE A 770 -2.25 15.54 -9.90
CA PHE A 770 -1.51 14.40 -9.36
C PHE A 770 -0.17 14.27 -10.08
N ASP A 771 0.91 14.23 -9.31
CA ASP A 771 2.25 13.91 -9.78
C ASP A 771 2.66 12.56 -9.17
N VAL A 772 3.08 11.62 -10.00
CA VAL A 772 3.59 10.32 -9.55
C VAL A 772 5.10 10.35 -9.59
N ILE A 773 5.74 10.03 -8.47
CA ILE A 773 7.20 9.92 -8.35
C ILE A 773 7.56 8.45 -8.20
N TYR A 774 8.49 7.98 -9.03
CA TYR A 774 9.02 6.62 -8.93
C TYR A 774 10.54 6.64 -9.05
N ASP A 775 11.22 6.08 -8.05
CA ASP A 775 12.69 6.07 -7.96
C ASP A 775 13.31 7.48 -8.11
N GLY A 776 12.68 8.48 -7.47
CA GLY A 776 13.12 9.88 -7.49
C GLY A 776 12.73 10.70 -8.73
N ASP A 777 12.30 10.06 -9.83
CA ASP A 777 11.90 10.74 -11.06
C ASP A 777 10.39 11.06 -11.06
N ASN A 778 9.99 12.18 -11.67
CA ASN A 778 8.57 12.48 -11.92
C ASN A 778 8.07 11.71 -13.15
N TYR A 779 6.87 11.14 -13.08
CA TYR A 779 6.28 10.34 -14.16
C TYR A 779 6.35 11.02 -15.51
N ASN A 780 6.09 12.32 -15.60
CA ASN A 780 6.08 13.03 -16.88
C ASN A 780 7.47 13.10 -17.54
N GLU A 781 8.54 13.04 -16.76
CA GLU A 781 9.95 13.13 -17.17
C GLU A 781 10.56 11.75 -17.49
N MET A 782 9.88 10.66 -17.14
CA MET A 782 10.37 9.30 -17.35
C MET A 782 10.40 8.86 -18.82
N SER A 783 11.29 7.91 -19.12
CA SER A 783 11.28 7.16 -20.38
C SER A 783 9.94 6.45 -20.57
N GLN A 784 9.53 6.21 -21.82
CA GLN A 784 8.28 5.50 -22.09
C GLN A 784 8.25 4.09 -21.47
N GLY A 785 9.39 3.39 -21.46
CA GLY A 785 9.50 2.08 -20.80
C GLY A 785 9.30 2.16 -19.29
N LYS A 786 9.90 3.15 -18.63
CA LYS A 786 9.73 3.36 -17.18
C LYS A 786 8.28 3.79 -16.85
N LYS A 787 7.64 4.61 -17.70
CA LYS A 787 6.20 4.94 -17.58
C LYS A 787 5.31 3.69 -17.65
N ALA A 788 5.54 2.82 -18.63
CA ALA A 788 4.81 1.57 -18.79
C ALA A 788 4.98 0.66 -17.56
N PHE A 789 6.19 0.57 -16.99
CA PHE A 789 6.43 -0.16 -15.75
C PHE A 789 5.68 0.43 -14.55
N VAL A 790 5.70 1.75 -14.38
CA VAL A 790 4.97 2.43 -13.29
C VAL A 790 3.47 2.12 -13.38
N VAL A 791 2.89 2.11 -14.58
CA VAL A 791 1.48 1.72 -14.78
C VAL A 791 1.22 0.27 -14.38
N LEU A 792 2.09 -0.67 -14.76
CA LEU A 792 2.00 -2.07 -14.35
C LEU A 792 2.02 -2.19 -12.82
N LYS A 793 3.01 -1.56 -12.20
CA LYS A 793 3.23 -1.59 -10.76
C LYS A 793 2.05 -0.99 -10.00
N MET A 794 1.58 0.19 -10.40
CA MET A 794 0.39 0.82 -9.83
C MET A 794 -0.84 -0.08 -9.95
N THR A 795 -1.08 -0.68 -11.12
CA THR A 795 -2.23 -1.57 -11.33
C THR A 795 -2.18 -2.80 -10.41
N LEU A 796 -0.98 -3.37 -10.20
CA LEU A 796 -0.79 -4.62 -9.45
C LEU A 796 -0.61 -4.44 -7.94
N ASP A 797 0.08 -3.38 -7.51
CA ASP A 797 0.33 -3.08 -6.09
C ASP A 797 -0.90 -2.50 -5.38
N CYS A 798 -1.80 -1.87 -6.13
CA CYS A 798 -3.00 -1.29 -5.55
C CYS A 798 -4.17 -2.26 -5.47
N SER A 799 -4.15 -3.33 -6.26
CA SER A 799 -5.14 -4.39 -6.18
C SER A 799 -4.96 -5.19 -4.88
N GLU A 800 -5.97 -5.18 -4.01
CA GLU A 800 -6.01 -6.09 -2.85
C GLU A 800 -6.36 -7.52 -3.26
N SER A 801 -6.74 -7.73 -4.53
CA SER A 801 -7.03 -9.03 -5.09
C SER A 801 -5.77 -9.89 -5.15
N LYS A 802 -5.87 -11.12 -4.65
CA LYS A 802 -4.81 -12.14 -4.78
C LYS A 802 -4.98 -13.03 -6.00
N CYS A 803 -5.85 -12.64 -6.94
CA CYS A 803 -6.12 -13.42 -8.14
C CYS A 803 -4.87 -13.61 -9.03
N PRO A 804 -4.86 -14.60 -9.94
CA PRO A 804 -3.75 -14.82 -10.85
C PRO A 804 -3.44 -13.60 -11.73
N ILE A 805 -2.14 -13.35 -11.93
CA ILE A 805 -1.61 -12.34 -12.86
C ILE A 805 -1.13 -13.06 -14.12
N ILE A 806 -1.62 -12.64 -15.27
CA ILE A 806 -1.25 -13.19 -16.58
C ILE A 806 -0.61 -12.07 -17.39
N ILE A 807 0.63 -12.25 -17.85
CA ILE A 807 1.41 -11.21 -18.53
C ILE A 807 1.95 -11.77 -19.85
N ASP A 808 1.66 -11.11 -20.97
CA ASP A 808 2.13 -11.50 -22.31
C ASP A 808 3.15 -10.48 -22.85
N GLN A 809 4.40 -10.93 -22.95
CA GLN A 809 5.54 -10.19 -23.51
C GLN A 809 5.71 -8.77 -22.93
N PRO A 810 5.87 -8.65 -21.59
CA PRO A 810 6.06 -7.34 -20.97
C PRO A 810 7.33 -6.63 -21.43
N GLU A 811 8.34 -7.38 -21.90
CA GLU A 811 9.59 -6.84 -22.42
C GLU A 811 9.44 -5.94 -23.66
N ASP A 812 8.34 -6.06 -24.43
CA ASP A 812 8.14 -5.22 -25.61
C ASP A 812 7.74 -3.77 -25.26
N ASP A 813 7.18 -3.59 -24.07
CA ASP A 813 6.74 -2.29 -23.56
C ASP A 813 7.83 -1.61 -22.69
N LEU A 814 8.89 -2.34 -22.33
CA LEU A 814 9.90 -1.94 -21.35
C LEU A 814 11.28 -1.78 -22.01
N ASP A 815 12.10 -0.90 -21.46
CA ASP A 815 13.50 -0.83 -21.89
C ASP A 815 14.35 -1.95 -21.24
N ASN A 816 15.48 -2.27 -21.88
CA ASN A 816 16.36 -3.35 -21.40
C ASN A 816 16.78 -3.18 -19.94
N ARG A 817 16.98 -1.95 -19.47
CA ARG A 817 17.41 -1.70 -18.09
C ARG A 817 16.27 -1.99 -17.11
N ALA A 818 15.07 -1.47 -17.39
CA ALA A 818 13.86 -1.67 -16.60
C ALA A 818 13.46 -3.14 -16.52
N ILE A 819 13.67 -3.93 -17.59
CA ILE A 819 13.44 -5.38 -17.56
C ILE A 819 14.24 -6.04 -16.43
N TYR A 820 15.53 -5.71 -16.27
CA TYR A 820 16.38 -6.35 -15.27
C TYR A 820 16.24 -5.77 -13.87
N SER A 821 16.24 -4.44 -13.73
CA SER A 821 16.21 -3.82 -12.40
C SER A 821 14.82 -3.80 -11.78
N GLU A 822 13.78 -3.69 -12.60
CA GLU A 822 12.42 -3.40 -12.12
C GLU A 822 11.50 -4.61 -12.29
N LEU A 823 11.34 -5.14 -13.51
CA LEU A 823 10.42 -6.26 -13.78
C LEU A 823 10.84 -7.54 -13.05
N VAL A 824 12.11 -7.93 -13.12
CA VAL A 824 12.60 -9.13 -12.42
C VAL A 824 12.40 -9.03 -10.91
N THR A 825 12.74 -7.88 -10.33
CA THR A 825 12.57 -7.61 -8.88
C THR A 825 11.09 -7.70 -8.49
N PHE A 826 10.22 -7.07 -9.29
CA PHE A 826 8.77 -7.11 -9.12
C PHE A 826 8.24 -8.54 -9.17
N LEU A 827 8.62 -9.34 -10.17
CA LEU A 827 8.20 -10.73 -10.32
C LEU A 827 8.66 -11.58 -9.12
N LYS A 828 9.91 -11.41 -8.66
CA LYS A 828 10.45 -12.12 -7.50
C LYS A 828 9.69 -11.83 -6.21
N GLN A 829 9.22 -10.60 -6.03
CA GLN A 829 8.43 -10.20 -4.86
C GLN A 829 6.98 -10.72 -5.00
N LYS A 830 6.32 -10.44 -6.12
CA LYS A 830 4.89 -10.75 -6.29
C LYS A 830 4.57 -12.22 -6.41
N LYS A 831 5.47 -13.05 -6.97
CA LYS A 831 5.25 -14.51 -7.05
C LYS A 831 5.09 -15.18 -5.68
N LYS A 832 5.60 -14.55 -4.61
CA LYS A 832 5.43 -15.03 -3.22
C LYS A 832 3.97 -14.88 -2.76
N GLU A 833 3.28 -13.84 -3.22
CA GLU A 833 1.92 -13.46 -2.80
C GLU A 833 0.83 -13.96 -3.75
N ARG A 834 1.08 -13.92 -5.07
CA ARG A 834 0.11 -14.20 -6.13
C ARG A 834 0.68 -15.16 -7.16
N GLN A 835 -0.19 -15.93 -7.83
CA GLN A 835 0.23 -16.74 -8.97
C GLN A 835 0.51 -15.85 -10.17
N ILE A 836 1.62 -16.09 -10.87
CA ILE A 836 2.01 -15.36 -12.07
C ILE A 836 2.23 -16.35 -13.23
N ILE A 837 1.57 -16.10 -14.36
CA ILE A 837 1.78 -16.81 -15.62
C ILE A 837 2.31 -15.80 -16.64
N LEU A 838 3.58 -15.94 -16.99
CA LEU A 838 4.32 -15.01 -17.85
C LEU A 838 4.64 -15.66 -19.18
N VAL A 839 4.33 -15.02 -20.30
CA VAL A 839 4.94 -15.33 -21.60
C VAL A 839 6.06 -14.32 -21.84
N THR A 840 7.23 -14.82 -22.20
CA THR A 840 8.36 -13.96 -22.58
C THR A 840 9.19 -14.62 -23.68
N HIS A 841 9.75 -13.80 -24.56
CA HIS A 841 10.80 -14.24 -25.49
C HIS A 841 12.20 -13.96 -24.92
N ASN A 842 12.31 -13.25 -23.79
CA ASN A 842 13.56 -12.97 -23.11
C ASN A 842 13.81 -13.99 -21.99
N ALA A 843 14.54 -15.04 -22.32
CA ALA A 843 14.88 -16.09 -21.35
C ALA A 843 15.71 -15.58 -20.15
N ASN A 844 16.30 -14.38 -20.21
CA ASN A 844 16.97 -13.81 -19.04
C ASN A 844 15.97 -13.42 -17.94
N VAL A 845 14.75 -13.01 -18.30
CA VAL A 845 13.68 -12.76 -17.32
C VAL A 845 13.35 -14.05 -16.57
N VAL A 846 13.30 -15.18 -17.28
CA VAL A 846 12.97 -16.49 -16.70
C VAL A 846 14.01 -16.94 -15.68
N VAL A 847 15.29 -16.82 -16.02
CA VAL A 847 16.42 -17.20 -15.15
C VAL A 847 16.51 -16.25 -13.97
N ASN A 848 16.52 -14.93 -14.21
CA ASN A 848 16.76 -13.94 -13.16
C ASN A 848 15.56 -13.75 -12.23
N ALA A 849 14.33 -14.02 -12.69
CA ALA A 849 13.14 -14.06 -11.84
C ALA A 849 12.98 -15.38 -11.06
N ASP A 850 13.90 -16.33 -11.25
CA ASP A 850 13.91 -17.65 -10.62
C ASP A 850 12.58 -18.40 -10.84
N SER A 851 12.18 -18.58 -12.10
CA SER A 851 10.88 -19.19 -12.42
C SER A 851 10.76 -20.61 -11.86
N GLU A 852 9.72 -20.88 -11.07
CA GLU A 852 9.50 -22.20 -10.49
C GLU A 852 9.16 -23.26 -11.54
N LEU A 853 8.35 -22.88 -12.54
CA LEU A 853 8.03 -23.73 -13.68
C LEU A 853 8.33 -23.02 -15.01
N ILE A 854 9.05 -23.70 -15.89
CA ILE A 854 9.27 -23.25 -17.26
C ILE A 854 8.49 -24.14 -18.21
N ILE A 855 7.75 -23.53 -19.14
CA ILE A 855 7.06 -24.20 -20.24
C ILE A 855 7.73 -23.78 -21.54
N VAL A 856 8.37 -24.72 -22.21
CA VAL A 856 8.99 -24.53 -23.53
C VAL A 856 7.98 -24.93 -24.60
N ALA A 857 7.55 -23.96 -25.40
CA ALA A 857 6.61 -24.14 -26.50
C ALA A 857 7.34 -24.32 -27.83
N ASN A 858 6.94 -25.33 -28.61
CA ASN A 858 7.48 -25.58 -29.95
C ASN A 858 6.37 -25.74 -30.99
N GLN A 859 6.59 -25.14 -32.15
CA GLN A 859 5.77 -25.37 -33.34
C GLN A 859 6.43 -26.43 -34.23
N HIS A 860 5.61 -27.33 -34.77
CA HIS A 860 6.08 -28.37 -35.66
C HIS A 860 6.74 -27.78 -36.91
N GLY A 861 7.95 -28.23 -37.20
CA GLY A 861 8.68 -27.88 -38.41
C GLY A 861 9.66 -29.00 -38.80
N ILE A 862 10.22 -28.89 -40.00
CA ILE A 862 11.17 -29.88 -40.56
C ILE A 862 12.38 -30.06 -39.64
N HIS A 863 12.87 -28.98 -39.05
CA HIS A 863 14.02 -28.97 -38.13
C HIS A 863 13.60 -28.93 -36.64
N SER A 864 12.30 -28.94 -36.36
CA SER A 864 11.73 -28.88 -35.01
C SER A 864 10.52 -29.83 -34.88
N PRO A 865 10.68 -31.14 -35.15
CA PRO A 865 9.58 -32.09 -35.11
C PRO A 865 8.91 -32.16 -33.73
N ASN A 866 7.59 -32.34 -33.76
CA ASN A 866 6.76 -32.55 -32.58
C ASN A 866 6.30 -34.01 -32.56
N MET A 867 5.90 -34.50 -31.40
CA MET A 867 5.27 -35.83 -31.29
C MET A 867 4.05 -35.92 -32.24
N ASN A 868 3.95 -37.00 -33.00
CA ASN A 868 2.86 -37.28 -33.94
C ASN A 868 2.54 -36.14 -34.94
N ASN A 869 3.52 -35.26 -35.23
CA ASN A 869 3.34 -34.09 -36.10
C ASN A 869 2.24 -33.10 -35.65
N HIS A 870 1.88 -33.09 -34.36
CA HIS A 870 0.96 -32.09 -33.82
C HIS A 870 1.52 -30.67 -34.00
N LYS A 871 0.67 -29.71 -34.40
CA LYS A 871 1.06 -28.31 -34.67
C LYS A 871 1.84 -27.69 -33.52
N PHE A 872 1.38 -27.89 -32.28
CA PHE A 872 2.02 -27.38 -31.07
C PHE A 872 2.37 -28.50 -30.08
N GLN A 873 3.49 -28.33 -29.38
CA GLN A 873 3.92 -29.16 -28.27
C GLN A 873 4.54 -28.27 -27.20
N TYR A 874 4.32 -28.65 -25.94
CA TYR A 874 4.83 -27.98 -24.76
C TYR A 874 5.60 -29.00 -23.90
N LYS A 875 6.79 -28.61 -23.42
CA LYS A 875 7.55 -29.35 -22.41
C LYS A 875 7.67 -28.49 -21.17
N PHE A 876 7.46 -29.07 -20.00
CA PHE A 876 7.40 -28.32 -18.76
C PHE A 876 8.20 -28.99 -17.65
N GLY A 877 8.90 -28.18 -16.86
CA GLY A 877 9.74 -28.59 -15.73
C GLY A 877 10.45 -27.40 -15.10
N SER A 878 11.11 -27.62 -13.97
CA SER A 878 11.98 -26.59 -13.38
C SER A 878 13.30 -26.47 -14.14
N ILE A 879 14.10 -25.43 -13.82
CA ILE A 879 15.39 -25.21 -14.47
C ILE A 879 16.41 -26.31 -14.16
N GLU A 880 16.30 -26.92 -12.98
CA GLU A 880 17.12 -28.05 -12.53
C GLU A 880 16.68 -29.41 -13.08
N SER A 881 15.54 -29.47 -13.80
CA SER A 881 14.98 -30.72 -14.26
C SER A 881 15.87 -31.41 -15.31
N LEU A 882 16.20 -32.68 -15.05
CA LEU A 882 17.05 -33.50 -15.90
C LEU A 882 16.27 -34.38 -16.90
N ASP A 883 14.94 -34.31 -16.88
CA ASP A 883 14.09 -35.14 -17.73
C ASP A 883 14.31 -34.86 -19.23
N HIS A 884 14.78 -35.86 -19.96
CA HIS A 884 14.94 -35.87 -21.41
C HIS A 884 15.14 -37.30 -21.93
N ASP A 885 14.78 -37.52 -23.19
CA ASP A 885 15.02 -38.76 -23.91
C ASP A 885 15.75 -38.45 -25.23
N PRO A 886 17.09 -38.64 -25.28
CA PRO A 886 17.88 -38.41 -26.50
C PRO A 886 17.42 -39.23 -27.71
N GLY A 887 16.73 -40.36 -27.50
CA GLY A 887 16.21 -41.21 -28.57
C GLY A 887 14.84 -40.77 -29.10
N CYS A 888 14.18 -39.81 -28.45
CA CYS A 888 12.86 -39.35 -28.84
C CYS A 888 12.90 -38.59 -30.18
N SER A 889 11.87 -38.74 -31.03
CA SER A 889 11.79 -38.01 -32.30
C SER A 889 11.36 -36.54 -32.15
N SER A 890 10.83 -36.15 -30.98
CA SER A 890 10.40 -34.78 -30.70
C SER A 890 11.56 -33.92 -30.20
N THR A 891 11.74 -32.74 -30.81
CA THR A 891 12.79 -31.77 -30.45
C THR A 891 12.73 -31.37 -28.98
N LEU A 892 11.53 -31.21 -28.43
CA LEU A 892 11.38 -30.80 -27.03
C LEU A 892 11.84 -31.91 -26.07
N ASN A 893 11.48 -33.15 -26.35
CA ASN A 893 11.78 -34.28 -25.46
C ASN A 893 13.25 -34.70 -25.48
N GLN A 894 13.98 -34.42 -26.57
CA GLN A 894 15.42 -34.71 -26.71
C GLN A 894 16.34 -33.96 -25.74
N LYS A 895 15.90 -32.81 -25.20
CA LYS A 895 16.74 -31.90 -24.43
C LYS A 895 16.10 -31.55 -23.09
N THR A 896 16.91 -31.25 -22.08
CA THR A 896 16.45 -30.75 -20.78
C THR A 896 15.92 -29.31 -20.88
N ILE A 897 15.16 -28.86 -19.87
CA ILE A 897 14.65 -27.49 -19.80
C ILE A 897 15.79 -26.47 -19.86
N LYS A 898 16.86 -26.69 -19.09
CA LYS A 898 18.06 -25.85 -19.11
C LYS A 898 18.67 -25.71 -20.50
N SER A 899 18.75 -26.80 -21.26
CA SER A 899 19.30 -26.79 -22.63
C SER A 899 18.46 -25.92 -23.56
N HIS A 900 17.13 -26.02 -23.50
CA HIS A 900 16.22 -25.15 -24.26
C HIS A 900 16.36 -23.67 -23.87
N ILE A 901 16.50 -23.36 -22.58
CA ILE A 901 16.76 -21.99 -22.10
C ILE A 901 18.04 -21.43 -22.71
N CYS A 902 19.16 -22.18 -22.68
CA CYS A 902 20.43 -21.76 -23.26
C CYS A 902 20.34 -21.51 -24.78
N GLU A 903 19.54 -22.32 -25.50
CA GLU A 903 19.32 -22.13 -26.93
C GLU A 903 18.56 -20.84 -27.24
N ILE A 904 17.52 -20.53 -26.45
CA ILE A 904 16.71 -19.31 -26.61
C ILE A 904 17.50 -18.05 -26.24
N LEU A 905 18.31 -18.11 -25.17
CA LEU A 905 19.10 -16.98 -24.68
C LEU A 905 20.06 -16.44 -25.74
N GLU A 906 20.94 -17.29 -26.27
CA GLU A 906 22.14 -16.80 -26.98
C GLU A 906 22.63 -17.72 -28.11
N GLY A 907 21.82 -18.68 -28.56
CA GLY A 907 22.24 -19.66 -29.56
C GLY A 907 22.98 -20.88 -28.98
N GLY A 908 22.76 -21.18 -27.69
CA GLY A 908 23.22 -22.39 -27.02
C GLY A 908 24.50 -22.23 -26.20
N ASP A 909 24.85 -23.28 -25.44
CA ASP A 909 26.00 -23.34 -24.51
C ASP A 909 27.34 -22.93 -25.16
N ARG A 910 27.53 -23.27 -26.44
CA ARG A 910 28.74 -22.90 -27.19
C ARG A 910 28.92 -21.39 -27.29
N ALA A 911 27.84 -20.64 -27.52
CA ALA A 911 27.91 -19.19 -27.66
C ALA A 911 28.30 -18.53 -26.33
N PHE A 912 27.76 -19.01 -25.21
CA PHE A 912 28.10 -18.54 -23.88
C PHE A 912 29.58 -18.74 -23.55
N LYS A 913 30.09 -19.96 -23.75
CA LYS A 913 31.51 -20.30 -23.52
C LYS A 913 32.46 -19.48 -24.40
N LEU A 914 32.10 -19.25 -25.67
CA LEU A 914 32.89 -18.41 -26.56
C LEU A 914 32.94 -16.95 -26.09
N ARG A 915 31.84 -16.42 -25.54
CA ARG A 915 31.80 -15.07 -24.95
C ARG A 915 32.60 -15.00 -23.66
N GLU A 916 32.42 -15.95 -22.75
CA GLU A 916 33.19 -16.06 -21.51
C GLU A 916 34.70 -16.07 -21.81
N GLN A 917 35.13 -16.87 -22.81
CA GLN A 917 36.51 -16.89 -23.30
C GLN A 917 36.94 -15.56 -23.92
N LYS A 918 36.11 -14.94 -24.76
CA LYS A 918 36.44 -13.68 -25.44
C LYS A 918 36.51 -12.49 -24.48
N TYR A 919 35.68 -12.49 -23.45
CA TYR A 919 35.62 -11.45 -22.42
C TYR A 919 36.57 -11.71 -21.25
N ASN A 920 37.24 -12.87 -21.21
CA ASN A 920 38.07 -13.31 -20.09
C ASN A 920 37.34 -13.23 -18.73
N LEU A 921 36.08 -13.69 -18.69
CA LEU A 921 35.26 -13.63 -17.47
C LEU A 921 35.47 -14.83 -16.53
N ALA A 922 36.11 -15.90 -17.01
CA ALA A 922 36.51 -17.01 -16.17
C ALA A 922 37.89 -16.71 -15.55
N SER A 923 37.89 -16.15 -14.34
CA SER A 923 39.09 -15.96 -13.50
C SER A 923 39.11 -16.87 -12.28
#